data_AF-A0A2I3MXL1-F1
#
_entry.id   AF-A0A2I3MXL1-F1
#
_cell.length_a   1.000
_cell.length_b   1.000
_cell.length_c   1.000
_cell.angle_alpha   90.00
_cell.angle_beta   90.00
_cell.angle_gamma   90.00
#
_symmetry.space_group_name_H-M   'P 1'
#
loop_
_entity.id
_entity.type
_entity.pdbx_description
1 polymer ?
#
loop_
_entity_poly.entity_id
_entity_poly.type
_entity_poly.pdbx_seq_one_letter_code
_entity_poly.pdbx_strand_id
1 'polypeptide(L)'
;MTDLSLLTVHTLKRVTREPRLETKVGAPPIPGQDPPPGPALARSRLPLEEARGGWPGGRGGAGARGGALQPAEPPARPGWGRAGSDSAPRPAAAMEDERKNGAYGTPQKYDPTFKGPIYNRGCTDVICCVFLLLAIVGYVAVGIIAWTHGDPRKVIYPTDSRGEFCGQKGTKNENKPYLFYFNIVKCASPLVLLEFQCPTPQICVEKCPDRYLTYLNARSSRDFEYYKQFCVPGFKDNKGVAEVLRDGDCPAVLIPSKPLARRCFPAIHAHKGVLMVGNETTYEDGHGSRKNITDLVEGAKKANGVLEARQLAMRIFEDYTVSWYWIIIGLVIAMAMSLLFIILLRFLAGIMVWVMIIMVILVLGYGIFHCYMEYSRLRGEAGSDVSLVDLGFQTDFRVYLHLRQTWLAFMIILSILEVIIILLLIFLRKRILIAIALIKEASRAVGYVMCSLLYPLVTFFLLCLCIAYWASTAVFLSTSNEAVYKIFDDSSCSLTAKTCNPETFPSSNESRLCPNARCQFAFYGGESGYHRALLGLQIFNAFMFFWLANFVLALGQVTLAGAFASYYWALRKPDDLPAFPLFSAFGRALRYHTGSLAFGALILAIVQIIRVILEYLDQRLKAAENKFAKCLMTCLKCCFWCLEKFIKFLNRNAYIMIAIYGTNFCTSARNAFFLLMRNIIRVAVLDKVTDFLFLLGKLLIVGSVGILAFFFFTHRIRIVQDTAPPLNYYWVPILTVIVGSYLIAHGFFSVYGMCVDTLFLCFLEDLERNDGSAERPYFMSSTLKKLLNKTNKKAAES
;
A
#
# COMPACT_ATOMS: atom_id res chain seq x y z
N MET A 1 7.64 -13.77 -10.52
CA MET A 1 8.26 -12.42 -10.49
C MET A 1 7.26 -11.31 -10.81
N THR A 2 6.35 -11.46 -11.79
CA THR A 2 5.27 -10.48 -11.95
C THR A 2 4.42 -10.38 -10.69
N ASP A 3 3.76 -11.43 -10.21
CA ASP A 3 2.76 -11.22 -9.16
C ASP A 3 3.32 -10.87 -7.77
N LEU A 4 4.42 -11.48 -7.30
CA LEU A 4 4.96 -11.11 -5.97
C LEU A 4 5.62 -9.72 -5.97
N SER A 5 6.34 -9.36 -7.04
CA SER A 5 6.98 -8.03 -7.16
C SER A 5 5.98 -6.95 -7.56
N LEU A 6 4.95 -7.27 -8.36
CA LEU A 6 3.77 -6.40 -8.48
C LEU A 6 3.07 -6.28 -7.14
N LEU A 7 2.93 -7.33 -6.32
CA LEU A 7 2.32 -7.19 -4.99
C LEU A 7 3.08 -6.15 -4.15
N THR A 8 4.41 -6.20 -4.12
CA THR A 8 5.19 -5.21 -3.36
C THR A 8 5.10 -3.80 -3.97
N VAL A 9 5.14 -3.67 -5.30
CA VAL A 9 4.98 -2.36 -5.99
C VAL A 9 3.56 -1.80 -5.85
N HIS A 10 2.51 -2.64 -5.90
CA HIS A 10 1.13 -2.26 -5.61
C HIS A 10 0.93 -1.96 -4.12
N THR A 11 1.71 -2.57 -3.23
CA THR A 11 1.71 -2.25 -1.80
C THR A 11 2.31 -0.87 -1.56
N LEU A 12 3.47 -0.55 -2.16
CA LEU A 12 4.01 0.82 -2.22
C LEU A 12 2.99 1.83 -2.78
N LYS A 13 2.26 1.45 -3.84
CA LYS A 13 1.15 2.26 -4.44
C LYS A 13 -0.14 2.31 -3.60
N ARG A 14 -0.26 1.51 -2.53
CA ARG A 14 -1.41 1.48 -1.59
C ARG A 14 -1.10 2.06 -0.21
N VAL A 15 0.17 2.25 0.16
CA VAL A 15 0.57 2.98 1.39
C VAL A 15 0.07 4.44 1.34
N THR A 16 -0.19 4.98 0.14
CA THR A 16 -0.60 6.36 -0.13
C THR A 16 -2.10 6.56 -0.45
N ARG A 17 -3.00 5.58 -0.21
CA ARG A 17 -4.44 5.75 -0.43
C ARG A 17 -5.30 5.59 0.83
N GLU A 18 -6.27 6.49 0.97
CA GLU A 18 -7.37 6.45 1.94
C GLU A 18 -8.48 5.48 1.51
N PRO A 19 -9.34 5.02 2.45
CA PRO A 19 -10.30 3.95 2.18
C PRO A 19 -11.51 4.43 1.38
N ARG A 20 -11.99 3.58 0.47
CA ARG A 20 -13.28 3.73 -0.21
C ARG A 20 -14.31 2.88 0.55
N LEU A 21 -15.41 3.47 1.02
CA LEU A 21 -16.56 2.70 1.50
C LEU A 21 -17.23 2.01 0.30
N GLU A 22 -17.52 0.73 0.42
CA GLU A 22 -18.46 0.03 -0.45
C GLU A 22 -19.82 -0.08 0.25
N THR A 23 -20.78 0.71 -0.19
CA THR A 23 -22.20 0.54 0.15
C THR A 23 -22.79 -0.59 -0.68
N LYS A 24 -23.29 -1.65 -0.03
CA LYS A 24 -24.15 -2.65 -0.69
C LYS A 24 -25.48 -1.99 -1.07
N VAL A 25 -25.84 -2.06 -2.33
CA VAL A 25 -27.20 -1.76 -2.83
C VAL A 25 -27.78 -3.06 -3.38
N GLY A 26 -29.03 -3.37 -3.02
CA GLY A 26 -29.71 -4.60 -3.41
C GLY A 26 -30.13 -4.61 -4.88
N ALA A 27 -30.31 -5.81 -5.43
CA ALA A 27 -30.86 -5.99 -6.78
C ALA A 27 -32.38 -5.74 -6.79
N PRO A 28 -32.94 -5.13 -7.85
CA PRO A 28 -34.39 -5.00 -8.04
C PRO A 28 -35.01 -6.31 -8.57
N PRO A 29 -36.33 -6.54 -8.34
CA PRO A 29 -37.01 -7.78 -8.73
C PRO A 29 -37.54 -7.77 -10.18
N ILE A 30 -37.79 -8.98 -10.69
CA ILE A 30 -38.47 -9.26 -11.97
C ILE A 30 -40.00 -9.22 -11.72
N PRO A 31 -40.82 -8.59 -12.59
CA PRO A 31 -42.26 -8.51 -12.40
C PRO A 31 -43.04 -9.68 -13.05
N GLY A 32 -44.11 -10.13 -12.37
CA GLY A 32 -45.28 -10.75 -13.03
C GLY A 32 -45.56 -12.23 -12.78
N GLN A 33 -46.12 -12.57 -11.60
CA GLN A 33 -47.29 -13.48 -11.47
C GLN A 33 -47.84 -13.43 -10.03
N ASP A 34 -49.16 -13.31 -9.90
CA ASP A 34 -49.85 -12.93 -8.66
C ASP A 34 -50.21 -14.11 -7.73
N PRO A 35 -50.20 -13.89 -6.40
CA PRO A 35 -50.92 -14.73 -5.44
C PRO A 35 -52.09 -13.98 -4.76
N PRO A 36 -53.33 -14.50 -4.78
CA PRO A 36 -54.44 -14.06 -3.93
C PRO A 36 -54.65 -15.01 -2.72
N PRO A 37 -55.53 -14.69 -1.76
CA PRO A 37 -55.39 -13.59 -0.80
C PRO A 37 -55.29 -14.13 0.65
N GLY A 38 -54.68 -13.37 1.56
CA GLY A 38 -54.67 -13.72 2.99
C GLY A 38 -55.91 -13.20 3.75
N PRO A 39 -56.01 -13.51 5.05
CA PRO A 39 -56.66 -12.61 6.00
C PRO A 39 -55.69 -12.08 7.08
N ALA A 40 -56.10 -11.00 7.74
CA ALA A 40 -55.23 -10.11 8.49
C ALA A 40 -55.06 -10.43 9.98
N LEU A 41 -54.02 -9.79 10.55
CA LEU A 41 -53.64 -9.74 11.97
C LEU A 41 -54.78 -9.40 12.95
N ALA A 42 -54.80 -10.09 14.10
CA ALA A 42 -55.35 -9.58 15.37
C ALA A 42 -54.58 -10.13 16.59
N ARG A 43 -54.67 -9.41 17.73
CA ARG A 43 -53.95 -9.66 18.99
C ARG A 43 -54.56 -10.76 19.88
N SER A 44 -53.70 -11.52 20.58
CA SER A 44 -53.89 -12.06 21.96
C SER A 44 -52.52 -12.54 22.48
N ARG A 45 -52.03 -12.18 23.68
CA ARG A 45 -52.40 -12.55 25.07
C ARG A 45 -52.19 -14.04 25.43
N LEU A 46 -51.42 -14.22 26.52
CA LEU A 46 -51.29 -15.35 27.48
C LEU A 46 -52.57 -16.20 27.69
N PRO A 47 -52.52 -17.47 28.19
CA PRO A 47 -51.77 -17.89 29.40
C PRO A 47 -51.29 -19.38 29.53
N LEU A 48 -50.77 -19.73 30.73
CA LEU A 48 -50.87 -20.97 31.58
C LEU A 48 -51.30 -22.33 30.93
N GLU A 49 -50.89 -23.54 31.35
CA GLU A 49 -50.34 -24.06 32.63
C GLU A 49 -49.74 -25.50 32.49
N GLU A 50 -49.19 -26.07 33.58
CA GLU A 50 -49.08 -27.53 33.91
C GLU A 50 -48.28 -28.53 33.01
N ALA A 51 -47.71 -29.66 33.48
CA ALA A 51 -47.44 -30.17 34.85
C ALA A 51 -46.49 -31.42 34.88
N ARG A 52 -45.98 -31.72 36.10
CA ARG A 52 -45.55 -33.05 36.67
C ARG A 52 -44.31 -33.80 36.13
N GLY A 53 -43.42 -34.16 37.09
CA GLY A 53 -42.87 -35.53 37.16
C GLY A 53 -41.48 -35.72 37.80
N GLY A 54 -41.41 -36.32 39.01
CA GLY A 54 -40.29 -37.22 39.39
C GLY A 54 -39.19 -36.72 40.35
N TRP A 55 -39.23 -37.22 41.59
CA TRP A 55 -38.10 -37.33 42.55
C TRP A 55 -37.29 -38.63 42.28
N PRO A 56 -36.17 -39.00 42.99
CA PRO A 56 -35.62 -38.44 44.24
C PRO A 56 -34.08 -38.26 44.31
N GLY A 57 -33.59 -37.73 45.45
CA GLY A 57 -32.28 -38.10 46.02
C GLY A 57 -31.39 -36.92 46.44
N GLY A 58 -31.09 -36.81 47.74
CA GLY A 58 -30.23 -35.73 48.26
C GLY A 58 -29.37 -36.09 49.47
N ARG A 59 -28.57 -35.11 49.89
CA ARG A 59 -27.87 -34.91 51.18
C ARG A 59 -27.35 -33.46 51.10
N GLY A 60 -27.66 -32.50 51.97
CA GLY A 60 -27.85 -32.50 53.42
C GLY A 60 -26.61 -31.83 54.05
N GLY A 61 -26.68 -30.83 54.93
CA GLY A 61 -27.79 -30.03 55.44
C GLY A 61 -27.30 -29.14 56.60
N ALA A 62 -27.88 -27.95 56.80
CA ALA A 62 -27.76 -27.15 58.03
C ALA A 62 -28.72 -25.94 57.98
N GLY A 63 -29.81 -26.00 58.76
CA GLY A 63 -30.60 -24.82 59.14
C GLY A 63 -30.23 -24.36 60.55
N ALA A 64 -30.88 -23.38 61.19
CA ALA A 64 -31.94 -22.44 60.78
C ALA A 64 -32.13 -21.38 61.89
N ARG A 65 -33.19 -20.55 61.76
CA ARG A 65 -33.71 -19.51 62.69
C ARG A 65 -33.08 -18.12 62.48
N GLY A 66 -33.75 -17.12 61.89
CA GLY A 66 -35.13 -17.06 61.37
C GLY A 66 -36.15 -16.54 62.38
N GLY A 67 -36.85 -15.45 62.03
CA GLY A 67 -37.91 -14.83 62.83
C GLY A 67 -38.03 -13.33 62.53
N ALA A 68 -38.97 -12.95 61.66
CA ALA A 68 -39.29 -11.56 61.35
C ALA A 68 -40.60 -11.14 62.03
N LEU A 69 -40.76 -9.83 62.32
CA LEU A 69 -42.05 -9.14 62.23
C LEU A 69 -41.86 -7.60 62.20
N GLN A 70 -42.77 -6.92 61.50
CA GLN A 70 -43.00 -5.46 61.41
C GLN A 70 -44.48 -5.20 61.83
N PRO A 71 -45.01 -3.96 61.88
CA PRO A 71 -44.40 -2.61 61.99
C PRO A 71 -45.04 -1.72 63.11
N ALA A 72 -44.46 -0.55 63.43
CA ALA A 72 -45.18 0.59 64.03
C ALA A 72 -44.40 1.93 63.91
N GLU A 73 -45.12 3.02 63.64
CA GLU A 73 -44.75 4.46 63.77
C GLU A 73 -45.95 5.19 64.44
N PRO A 74 -45.87 6.45 64.93
CA PRO A 74 -44.73 7.38 65.13
C PRO A 74 -44.60 7.66 66.67
N PRO A 75 -44.38 8.88 67.27
CA PRO A 75 -43.89 10.19 66.80
C PRO A 75 -42.86 10.94 67.72
N ALA A 76 -42.53 12.17 67.28
CA ALA A 76 -42.19 13.39 68.05
C ALA A 76 -40.81 13.61 68.72
N ARG A 77 -40.15 14.66 68.21
CA ARG A 77 -38.93 15.43 68.59
C ARG A 77 -38.95 15.99 70.04
N PRO A 78 -37.80 16.36 70.68
CA PRO A 78 -36.84 17.44 70.29
C PRO A 78 -35.34 17.01 70.33
N GLY A 79 -34.33 17.81 69.98
CA GLY A 79 -34.23 19.24 69.60
C GLY A 79 -32.89 19.56 68.89
N TRP A 80 -32.63 20.84 68.55
CA TRP A 80 -31.58 21.26 67.60
C TRP A 80 -30.22 21.65 68.24
N GLY A 81 -29.13 21.44 67.48
CA GLY A 81 -27.82 22.08 67.69
C GLY A 81 -27.02 22.10 66.38
N ARG A 82 -26.51 23.27 65.94
CA ARG A 82 -25.89 23.47 64.61
C ARG A 82 -24.38 23.21 64.61
N ALA A 83 -23.88 22.59 63.54
CA ALA A 83 -22.55 22.87 62.98
C ALA A 83 -22.73 23.16 61.47
N GLY A 84 -22.00 24.16 60.96
CA GLY A 84 -22.32 24.81 59.69
C GLY A 84 -22.05 23.97 58.44
N SER A 85 -22.94 24.09 57.45
CA SER A 85 -22.77 23.56 56.10
C SER A 85 -22.14 24.60 55.18
N ASP A 86 -20.84 24.47 54.90
CA ASP A 86 -20.17 25.16 53.80
C ASP A 86 -19.53 24.13 52.85
N SER A 87 -20.39 23.48 52.06
CA SER A 87 -20.00 22.67 50.92
C SER A 87 -20.76 23.14 49.69
N ALA A 88 -20.27 24.22 49.06
CA ALA A 88 -20.77 24.63 47.75
C ALA A 88 -20.70 23.45 46.76
N PRO A 89 -21.73 23.24 45.92
CA PRO A 89 -21.72 22.16 44.95
C PRO A 89 -20.54 22.34 43.99
N ARG A 90 -19.57 21.41 44.01
CA ARG A 90 -18.43 21.45 43.10
C ARG A 90 -18.96 21.43 41.65
N PRO A 91 -18.53 22.34 40.76
CA PRO A 91 -19.03 22.37 39.41
C PRO A 91 -18.69 21.06 38.70
N ALA A 92 -19.66 20.47 37.98
CA ALA A 92 -19.52 19.17 37.34
C ALA A 92 -18.26 19.06 36.44
N ALA A 93 -17.87 20.16 35.80
CA ALA A 93 -16.64 20.25 35.00
C ALA A 93 -15.35 19.97 35.80
N ALA A 94 -15.25 20.46 37.05
CA ALA A 94 -14.08 20.22 37.90
C ALA A 94 -13.99 18.74 38.32
N MET A 95 -15.14 18.13 38.62
CA MET A 95 -15.24 16.71 38.97
C MET A 95 -14.96 15.80 37.76
N GLU A 96 -15.30 16.25 36.54
CA GLU A 96 -14.98 15.56 35.29
C GLU A 96 -13.47 15.67 34.93
N ASP A 97 -12.84 16.83 35.17
CA ASP A 97 -11.40 17.02 34.96
C ASP A 97 -10.56 16.26 36.00
N GLU A 98 -10.95 16.22 37.29
CA GLU A 98 -10.30 15.36 38.29
C GLU A 98 -10.39 13.87 37.89
N ARG A 99 -11.56 13.43 37.40
CA ARG A 99 -11.76 12.04 36.95
C ARG A 99 -10.94 11.69 35.70
N LYS A 100 -10.76 12.64 34.76
CA LYS A 100 -9.86 12.48 33.60
C LYS A 100 -8.39 12.42 34.01
N ASN A 101 -7.97 13.26 34.94
CA ASN A 101 -6.60 13.27 35.46
C ASN A 101 -6.28 11.99 36.26
N GLY A 102 -7.26 11.40 36.95
CA GLY A 102 -7.09 10.09 37.61
C GLY A 102 -6.87 8.93 36.63
N ALA A 103 -7.55 8.93 35.48
CA ALA A 103 -7.46 7.86 34.49
C ALA A 103 -6.26 7.96 33.53
N TYR A 104 -5.81 9.18 33.22
CA TYR A 104 -4.76 9.46 32.23
C TYR A 104 -3.50 10.12 32.82
N GLY A 105 -3.29 9.97 34.13
CA GLY A 105 -2.12 10.52 34.83
C GLY A 105 -2.21 12.03 35.10
N THR A 106 -1.38 12.48 36.05
CA THR A 106 -1.35 13.87 36.51
C THR A 106 -0.74 14.83 35.48
N PRO A 107 -1.21 16.08 35.40
CA PRO A 107 -0.58 17.13 34.60
C PRO A 107 0.91 17.32 34.85
N GLN A 108 1.64 17.70 33.79
CA GLN A 108 3.08 17.90 33.86
C GLN A 108 3.41 19.09 34.76
N LYS A 109 4.13 18.83 35.86
CA LYS A 109 4.49 19.87 36.84
C LYS A 109 5.47 20.88 36.23
N TYR A 110 5.39 22.13 36.70
CA TYR A 110 6.36 23.16 36.38
C TYR A 110 7.77 22.77 36.87
N ASP A 111 8.77 23.04 36.04
CA ASP A 111 10.19 22.80 36.31
C ASP A 111 10.97 24.04 35.84
N PRO A 112 11.60 24.81 36.75
CA PRO A 112 12.32 26.03 36.40
C PRO A 112 13.62 25.79 35.59
N THR A 113 14.11 24.54 35.54
CA THR A 113 15.31 24.19 34.76
C THR A 113 14.98 23.83 33.30
N PHE A 114 13.70 23.56 32.99
CA PHE A 114 13.27 23.13 31.66
C PHE A 114 13.19 24.32 30.69
N LYS A 115 14.16 24.39 29.77
CA LYS A 115 14.24 25.39 28.69
C LYS A 115 13.99 24.80 27.30
N GLY A 116 13.13 23.77 27.22
CA GLY A 116 12.86 23.02 26.00
C GLY A 116 13.71 21.77 25.84
N PRO A 117 14.15 21.41 24.62
CA PRO A 117 14.85 20.15 24.37
C PRO A 117 16.10 19.98 25.23
N ILE A 118 16.11 18.94 26.09
CA ILE A 118 17.18 18.70 27.05
C ILE A 118 18.50 18.45 26.30
N TYR A 119 19.60 19.09 26.69
CA TYR A 119 20.90 18.95 26.01
C TYR A 119 21.71 17.75 26.50
N ASN A 120 21.80 17.55 27.82
CA ASN A 120 22.48 16.40 28.42
C ASN A 120 21.57 15.17 28.38
N ARG A 121 21.96 14.14 27.61
CA ARG A 121 21.15 12.92 27.39
C ARG A 121 22.00 11.66 27.50
N GLY A 122 21.39 10.59 28.01
CA GLY A 122 21.90 9.21 27.85
C GLY A 122 21.41 8.58 26.54
N CYS A 123 22.06 7.50 26.12
CA CYS A 123 21.57 6.69 25.00
C CYS A 123 20.31 5.90 25.42
N THR A 124 19.30 5.86 24.54
CA THR A 124 18.01 5.24 24.82
C THR A 124 17.80 3.94 24.01
N ASP A 125 17.19 2.95 24.66
CA ASP A 125 16.87 1.63 24.07
C ASP A 125 18.08 0.94 23.39
N VAL A 126 19.25 0.98 24.03
CA VAL A 126 20.54 0.52 23.49
C VAL A 126 20.48 -0.91 22.93
N ILE A 127 19.73 -1.81 23.58
CA ILE A 127 19.50 -3.19 23.12
C ILE A 127 18.91 -3.20 21.69
N CYS A 128 17.91 -2.36 21.42
CA CYS A 128 17.30 -2.24 20.09
C CYS A 128 18.25 -1.61 19.05
N CYS A 129 19.20 -0.78 19.49
CA CYS A 129 20.27 -0.27 18.62
C CYS A 129 21.24 -1.39 18.22
N VAL A 130 21.67 -2.24 19.17
CA VAL A 130 22.51 -3.41 18.89
C VAL A 130 21.79 -4.40 17.96
N PHE A 131 20.52 -4.69 18.21
CA PHE A 131 19.72 -5.54 17.31
C PHE A 131 19.59 -4.96 15.90
N LEU A 132 19.40 -3.65 15.74
CA LEU A 132 19.38 -3.02 14.42
C LEU A 132 20.73 -3.17 13.69
N LEU A 133 21.85 -2.95 14.39
CA LEU A 133 23.19 -3.08 13.81
C LEU A 133 23.47 -4.52 13.37
N LEU A 134 23.16 -5.52 14.22
CA LEU A 134 23.29 -6.94 13.89
C LEU A 134 22.39 -7.33 12.70
N ALA A 135 21.16 -6.81 12.66
CA ALA A 135 20.24 -7.05 11.55
C ALA A 135 20.73 -6.42 10.24
N ILE A 136 21.34 -5.24 10.27
CA ILE A 136 21.99 -4.62 9.10
C ILE A 136 23.17 -5.46 8.62
N VAL A 137 24.05 -5.93 9.52
CA VAL A 137 25.19 -6.81 9.16
C VAL A 137 24.69 -8.11 8.52
N GLY A 138 23.67 -8.75 9.11
CA GLY A 138 23.02 -9.92 8.54
C GLY A 138 22.38 -9.66 7.17
N TYR A 139 21.80 -8.48 6.98
CA TYR A 139 21.19 -8.08 5.70
C TYR A 139 22.23 -7.79 4.61
N VAL A 140 23.41 -7.28 4.98
CA VAL A 140 24.58 -7.20 4.09
C VAL A 140 25.08 -8.59 3.70
N ALA A 141 25.20 -9.52 4.66
CA ALA A 141 25.57 -10.90 4.37
C ALA A 141 24.58 -11.61 3.42
N VAL A 142 23.26 -11.43 3.61
CA VAL A 142 22.23 -11.96 2.70
C VAL A 142 22.34 -11.34 1.31
N GLY A 143 22.65 -10.05 1.20
CA GLY A 143 22.93 -9.39 -0.09
C GLY A 143 24.12 -10.01 -0.81
N ILE A 144 25.24 -10.21 -0.10
CA ILE A 144 26.45 -10.85 -0.67
C ILE A 144 26.11 -12.26 -1.18
N ILE A 145 25.46 -13.10 -0.36
CA ILE A 145 25.07 -14.47 -0.75
C ILE A 145 24.16 -14.44 -1.99
N ALA A 146 23.16 -13.55 -2.00
CA ALA A 146 22.28 -13.36 -3.14
C ALA A 146 23.05 -12.98 -4.41
N TRP A 147 24.02 -12.06 -4.31
CA TRP A 147 24.82 -11.59 -5.44
C TRP A 147 25.84 -12.62 -5.95
N THR A 148 26.32 -13.53 -5.08
CA THR A 148 27.21 -14.63 -5.50
C THR A 148 26.50 -15.78 -6.20
N HIS A 149 25.24 -16.08 -5.84
CA HIS A 149 24.49 -17.22 -6.41
C HIS A 149 23.40 -16.82 -7.42
N GLY A 150 22.94 -15.56 -7.41
CA GLY A 150 21.92 -15.05 -8.32
C GLY A 150 22.50 -14.59 -9.65
N ASP A 151 21.86 -14.96 -10.76
CA ASP A 151 22.19 -14.42 -12.08
C ASP A 151 21.04 -13.52 -12.58
N PRO A 152 21.21 -12.17 -12.57
CA PRO A 152 20.15 -11.25 -12.99
C PRO A 152 19.81 -11.38 -14.47
N ARG A 153 20.67 -12.01 -15.30
CA ARG A 153 20.38 -12.27 -16.73
C ARG A 153 19.18 -13.19 -16.91
N LYS A 154 18.92 -14.10 -15.97
CA LYS A 154 17.73 -14.99 -15.95
C LYS A 154 16.39 -14.22 -15.89
N VAL A 155 16.40 -12.93 -15.55
CA VAL A 155 15.21 -12.05 -15.65
C VAL A 155 14.95 -11.56 -17.07
N ILE A 156 16.02 -11.33 -17.85
CA ILE A 156 16.00 -10.66 -19.16
C ILE A 156 15.99 -11.68 -20.31
N TYR A 157 16.69 -12.80 -20.12
CA TYR A 157 16.86 -13.88 -21.08
C TYR A 157 16.20 -15.15 -20.54
N PRO A 158 15.26 -15.78 -21.26
CA PRO A 158 14.76 -17.09 -20.90
C PRO A 158 15.83 -18.16 -21.16
N THR A 159 15.79 -19.23 -20.37
CA THR A 159 16.67 -20.40 -20.48
C THR A 159 15.91 -21.61 -21.00
N ASP A 160 16.53 -22.40 -21.88
CA ASP A 160 15.99 -23.70 -22.31
C ASP A 160 15.99 -24.73 -21.15
N SER A 161 15.44 -25.92 -21.37
CA SER A 161 15.46 -27.02 -20.37
C SER A 161 16.86 -27.54 -20.05
N ARG A 162 17.92 -27.09 -20.73
CA ARG A 162 19.32 -27.39 -20.42
C ARG A 162 20.03 -26.23 -19.70
N GLY A 163 19.31 -25.15 -19.39
CA GLY A 163 19.84 -23.95 -18.74
C GLY A 163 20.49 -22.93 -19.68
N GLU A 164 20.46 -23.15 -21.01
CA GLU A 164 21.12 -22.29 -22.00
C GLU A 164 20.27 -21.06 -22.32
N PHE A 165 20.84 -19.86 -22.29
CA PHE A 165 20.13 -18.61 -22.56
C PHE A 165 19.74 -18.43 -24.04
N CYS A 166 18.46 -18.18 -24.31
CA CYS A 166 17.94 -17.87 -25.64
C CYS A 166 18.22 -16.41 -26.04
N GLY A 167 18.89 -16.18 -27.18
CA GLY A 167 19.11 -14.85 -27.75
C GLY A 167 20.13 -13.98 -27.02
N GLN A 168 21.00 -14.57 -26.19
CA GLN A 168 22.11 -13.87 -25.56
C GLN A 168 23.35 -13.94 -26.47
N LYS A 169 24.05 -12.81 -26.63
CA LYS A 169 25.29 -12.78 -27.41
C LYS A 169 26.38 -13.66 -26.78
N GLY A 170 27.07 -14.46 -27.59
CA GLY A 170 28.11 -15.37 -27.15
C GLY A 170 27.63 -16.69 -26.52
N THR A 171 26.35 -17.06 -26.66
CA THR A 171 25.85 -18.40 -26.26
C THR A 171 25.50 -19.26 -27.48
N LYS A 172 25.38 -20.59 -27.30
CA LYS A 172 25.00 -21.53 -28.38
C LYS A 172 23.66 -21.17 -29.06
N ASN A 173 22.80 -20.41 -28.37
CA ASN A 173 21.46 -20.01 -28.81
C ASN A 173 21.36 -18.51 -29.14
N GLU A 174 22.46 -17.83 -29.49
CA GLU A 174 22.48 -16.39 -29.85
C GLU A 174 21.46 -16.05 -30.96
N ASN A 175 21.40 -16.87 -32.01
CA ASN A 175 20.46 -16.68 -33.14
C ASN A 175 19.03 -17.18 -32.84
N LYS A 176 18.76 -17.69 -31.63
CA LYS A 176 17.47 -18.27 -31.25
C LYS A 176 16.86 -17.52 -30.06
N PRO A 177 16.23 -16.34 -30.29
CA PRO A 177 15.84 -15.44 -29.22
C PRO A 177 14.50 -15.76 -28.55
N TYR A 178 13.76 -16.78 -29.00
CA TYR A 178 12.45 -17.12 -28.44
C TYR A 178 12.45 -18.48 -27.74
N LEU A 179 11.85 -18.56 -26.55
CA LEU A 179 11.61 -19.82 -25.85
C LEU A 179 10.27 -20.43 -26.27
N PHE A 180 10.30 -21.67 -26.74
CA PHE A 180 9.13 -22.48 -27.07
C PHE A 180 8.88 -23.55 -26.00
N TYR A 181 7.60 -23.80 -25.67
CA TYR A 181 7.16 -24.83 -24.73
C TYR A 181 6.51 -26.00 -25.47
N PHE A 182 6.93 -27.23 -25.19
CA PHE A 182 6.36 -28.41 -25.85
C PHE A 182 4.87 -28.64 -25.56
N ASN A 183 4.43 -28.22 -24.38
CA ASN A 183 3.01 -28.13 -24.04
C ASN A 183 2.80 -26.97 -23.05
N ILE A 184 2.24 -25.86 -23.55
CA ILE A 184 1.97 -24.66 -22.73
C ILE A 184 0.70 -24.82 -21.86
N VAL A 185 -0.16 -25.80 -22.14
CA VAL A 185 -1.39 -26.06 -21.35
C VAL A 185 -1.03 -26.63 -19.97
N LYS A 186 -0.03 -27.52 -19.90
CA LYS A 186 0.53 -28.01 -18.63
C LYS A 186 1.15 -26.90 -17.76
N CYS A 187 1.46 -25.73 -18.33
CA CYS A 187 1.95 -24.56 -17.59
C CYS A 187 0.84 -23.66 -17.01
N ALA A 188 -0.44 -23.91 -17.30
CA ALA A 188 -1.52 -22.98 -16.98
C ALA A 188 -1.98 -22.99 -15.50
N SER A 189 -1.44 -23.88 -14.65
CA SER A 189 -1.90 -24.02 -13.27
C SER A 189 -1.44 -22.84 -12.38
N PRO A 190 -2.27 -22.37 -11.41
CA PRO A 190 -1.90 -21.28 -10.51
C PRO A 190 -0.72 -21.55 -9.56
N LEU A 191 -0.26 -22.80 -9.44
CA LEU A 191 0.96 -23.16 -8.69
C LEU A 191 2.20 -22.89 -9.54
N VAL A 192 2.22 -23.44 -10.76
CA VAL A 192 3.34 -23.37 -11.71
C VAL A 192 3.76 -21.92 -12.02
N LEU A 193 2.79 -21.00 -12.09
CA LEU A 193 3.04 -19.57 -12.34
C LEU A 193 3.80 -18.85 -11.20
N LEU A 194 3.74 -19.33 -9.96
CA LEU A 194 4.48 -18.73 -8.84
C LEU A 194 5.89 -19.31 -8.68
N GLU A 195 6.08 -20.57 -9.04
CA GLU A 195 7.38 -21.25 -8.95
C GLU A 195 8.24 -21.06 -10.21
N PHE A 196 7.64 -20.59 -11.32
CA PHE A 196 8.20 -20.61 -12.68
C PHE A 196 8.52 -22.02 -13.21
N GLN A 197 7.94 -23.05 -12.60
CA GLN A 197 8.25 -24.45 -12.87
C GLN A 197 7.24 -25.07 -13.84
N CYS A 198 7.40 -24.82 -15.14
CA CYS A 198 6.72 -25.61 -16.17
C CYS A 198 7.31 -27.03 -16.22
N PRO A 199 6.54 -28.10 -15.92
CA PRO A 199 7.01 -29.48 -16.05
C PRO A 199 6.91 -29.95 -17.51
N THR A 200 7.49 -29.17 -18.42
CA THR A 200 7.52 -29.45 -19.87
C THR A 200 8.86 -29.05 -20.49
N PRO A 201 9.35 -29.81 -21.48
CA PRO A 201 10.52 -29.43 -22.25
C PRO A 201 10.35 -28.05 -22.90
N GLN A 202 11.42 -27.27 -22.81
CA GLN A 202 11.53 -25.90 -23.27
C GLN A 202 12.79 -25.79 -24.13
N ILE A 203 12.68 -25.16 -25.30
CA ILE A 203 13.80 -24.99 -26.25
C ILE A 203 13.88 -23.55 -26.75
N CYS A 204 15.08 -23.12 -27.14
CA CYS A 204 15.25 -21.87 -27.89
C CYS A 204 14.98 -22.11 -29.38
N VAL A 205 14.18 -21.23 -30.00
CA VAL A 205 13.83 -21.22 -31.43
C VAL A 205 14.08 -19.83 -32.03
N GLU A 206 14.35 -19.81 -33.34
CA GLU A 206 14.56 -18.57 -34.11
C GLU A 206 13.25 -17.83 -34.41
N LYS A 207 12.17 -18.58 -34.65
CA LYS A 207 10.82 -18.07 -34.93
C LYS A 207 9.79 -18.93 -34.21
N CYS A 208 8.73 -18.30 -33.70
CA CYS A 208 7.59 -19.04 -33.15
C CYS A 208 6.80 -19.75 -34.27
N PRO A 209 6.16 -20.90 -33.98
CA PRO A 209 5.47 -21.67 -35.00
C PRO A 209 4.29 -20.88 -35.59
N ASP A 210 4.15 -20.86 -36.92
CA ASP A 210 3.14 -20.08 -37.64
C ASP A 210 1.85 -20.85 -38.00
N ARG A 211 1.90 -22.20 -37.94
CA ARG A 211 0.86 -23.13 -38.38
C ARG A 211 0.59 -24.24 -37.37
N TYR A 212 -0.58 -24.86 -37.46
CA TYR A 212 -0.96 -26.02 -36.66
C TYR A 212 -0.48 -27.32 -37.33
N LEU A 213 0.26 -28.16 -36.59
CA LEU A 213 0.79 -29.46 -37.07
C LEU A 213 0.85 -30.48 -35.92
N THR A 214 0.35 -31.69 -36.12
CA THR A 214 0.62 -32.83 -35.22
C THR A 214 1.87 -33.58 -35.68
N TYR A 215 2.59 -34.23 -34.76
CA TYR A 215 3.81 -34.98 -35.10
C TYR A 215 3.54 -36.11 -36.11
N LEU A 216 2.41 -36.81 -35.99
CA LEU A 216 1.95 -37.86 -36.91
C LEU A 216 1.81 -37.36 -38.36
N ASN A 217 1.16 -36.20 -38.54
CA ASN A 217 0.94 -35.62 -39.86
C ASN A 217 2.23 -35.02 -40.42
N ALA A 218 3.06 -34.40 -39.57
CA ALA A 218 4.32 -33.83 -40.01
C ALA A 218 5.34 -34.89 -40.44
N ARG A 219 5.43 -36.04 -39.77
CA ARG A 219 6.37 -37.13 -40.14
C ARG A 219 6.01 -37.79 -41.48
N SER A 220 4.75 -37.73 -41.89
CA SER A 220 4.27 -38.27 -43.17
C SER A 220 4.18 -37.22 -44.29
N SER A 221 4.38 -35.93 -43.99
CA SER A 221 4.34 -34.83 -44.97
C SER A 221 5.73 -34.23 -45.27
N ARG A 222 5.77 -33.28 -46.21
CA ARG A 222 6.98 -32.48 -46.49
C ARG A 222 7.28 -31.44 -45.39
N ASP A 223 6.39 -31.26 -44.41
CA ASP A 223 6.57 -30.31 -43.30
C ASP A 223 7.51 -30.84 -42.21
N PHE A 224 8.02 -32.07 -42.30
CA PHE A 224 8.88 -32.65 -41.27
C PHE A 224 10.14 -31.83 -40.98
N GLU A 225 10.78 -31.24 -42.01
CA GLU A 225 11.94 -30.36 -41.81
C GLU A 225 11.60 -29.06 -41.09
N TYR A 226 10.39 -28.53 -41.29
CA TYR A 226 9.88 -27.41 -40.48
C TYR A 226 9.60 -27.87 -39.04
N TYR A 227 9.03 -29.05 -38.85
CA TYR A 227 8.73 -29.61 -37.53
C TYR A 227 9.98 -29.86 -36.69
N LYS A 228 11.05 -30.41 -37.28
CA LYS A 228 12.34 -30.68 -36.62
C LYS A 228 12.94 -29.45 -35.93
N GLN A 229 12.65 -28.24 -36.41
CA GLN A 229 13.13 -26.99 -35.80
C GLN A 229 12.60 -26.78 -34.37
N PHE A 230 11.50 -27.46 -34.01
CA PHE A 230 10.85 -27.41 -32.71
C PHE A 230 11.12 -28.63 -31.82
N CYS A 231 11.99 -29.56 -32.26
CA CYS A 231 12.44 -30.70 -31.47
C CYS A 231 13.71 -30.37 -30.65
N VAL A 232 14.12 -31.27 -29.75
CA VAL A 232 15.33 -31.09 -28.93
C VAL A 232 16.60 -31.06 -29.81
N PRO A 233 17.59 -30.18 -29.51
CA PRO A 233 18.78 -30.06 -30.35
C PRO A 233 19.61 -31.35 -30.36
N GLY A 234 19.81 -31.93 -31.55
CA GLY A 234 20.50 -33.21 -31.74
C GLY A 234 19.58 -34.40 -32.07
N PHE A 235 18.25 -34.18 -32.12
CA PHE A 235 17.27 -35.19 -32.53
C PHE A 235 17.60 -35.83 -33.90
N LYS A 236 17.44 -37.15 -34.00
CA LYS A 236 17.57 -37.94 -35.24
C LYS A 236 16.31 -38.78 -35.44
N ASP A 237 15.91 -38.96 -36.70
CA ASP A 237 14.70 -39.69 -37.06
C ASP A 237 14.92 -41.23 -37.11
N ASN A 238 15.47 -41.79 -36.03
CA ASN A 238 15.76 -43.22 -35.90
C ASN A 238 14.89 -43.95 -34.86
N LYS A 239 13.93 -43.24 -34.24
CA LYS A 239 13.04 -43.76 -33.18
C LYS A 239 11.60 -43.98 -33.66
N GLY A 240 10.87 -44.86 -32.99
CA GLY A 240 9.44 -45.08 -33.22
C GLY A 240 8.60 -43.88 -32.78
N VAL A 241 7.41 -43.68 -33.38
CA VAL A 241 6.53 -42.52 -33.07
C VAL A 241 6.18 -42.45 -31.59
N ALA A 242 5.75 -43.56 -31.00
CA ALA A 242 5.40 -43.65 -29.58
C ALA A 242 6.59 -43.36 -28.67
N GLU A 243 7.80 -43.72 -29.10
CA GLU A 243 9.03 -43.43 -28.37
C GLU A 243 9.35 -41.92 -28.40
N VAL A 244 9.36 -41.28 -29.57
CA VAL A 244 9.65 -39.82 -29.69
C VAL A 244 8.72 -38.97 -28.83
N LEU A 245 7.43 -39.31 -28.78
CA LEU A 245 6.42 -38.58 -28.00
C LEU A 245 6.52 -38.86 -26.49
N ARG A 246 6.82 -40.10 -26.08
CA ARG A 246 7.09 -40.46 -24.67
C ARG A 246 8.35 -39.76 -24.16
N ASP A 247 9.40 -39.76 -24.97
CA ASP A 247 10.72 -39.26 -24.61
C ASP A 247 10.75 -37.73 -24.44
N GLY A 248 9.78 -37.02 -25.00
CA GLY A 248 9.78 -35.56 -25.06
C GLY A 248 10.88 -35.02 -25.98
N ASP A 249 11.27 -35.80 -27.00
CA ASP A 249 12.24 -35.39 -28.02
C ASP A 249 11.66 -34.35 -28.99
N CYS A 250 10.36 -34.47 -29.29
CA CYS A 250 9.60 -33.51 -30.07
C CYS A 250 8.28 -33.16 -29.35
N PRO A 251 7.69 -31.98 -29.60
CA PRO A 251 6.31 -31.71 -29.17
C PRO A 251 5.35 -32.71 -29.83
N ALA A 252 4.18 -32.90 -29.25
CA ALA A 252 3.13 -33.72 -29.87
C ALA A 252 2.31 -32.93 -30.91
N VAL A 253 2.13 -31.62 -30.65
CA VAL A 253 1.41 -30.68 -31.51
C VAL A 253 2.11 -29.32 -31.49
N LEU A 254 2.25 -28.71 -32.66
CA LEU A 254 2.61 -27.30 -32.83
C LEU A 254 1.33 -26.48 -32.91
N ILE A 255 1.23 -25.45 -32.08
CA ILE A 255 0.11 -24.52 -32.05
C ILE A 255 0.59 -23.17 -32.61
N PRO A 256 -0.10 -22.56 -33.58
CA PRO A 256 0.30 -21.27 -34.15
C PRO A 256 0.44 -20.23 -33.02
N SER A 257 1.58 -19.55 -32.96
CA SER A 257 2.03 -18.78 -31.80
C SER A 257 2.71 -17.48 -32.21
N LYS A 258 2.53 -16.43 -31.40
CA LYS A 258 3.21 -15.14 -31.57
C LYS A 258 4.31 -14.96 -30.51
N PRO A 259 5.44 -14.30 -30.87
CA PRO A 259 6.49 -13.99 -29.92
C PRO A 259 6.06 -12.90 -28.93
N LEU A 260 6.21 -13.18 -27.64
CA LEU A 260 5.95 -12.27 -26.54
C LEU A 260 6.99 -12.51 -25.44
N ALA A 261 7.66 -11.46 -24.95
CA ALA A 261 8.63 -11.55 -23.86
C ALA A 261 9.81 -12.52 -24.12
N ARG A 262 10.26 -12.67 -25.37
CA ARG A 262 11.20 -13.72 -25.81
C ARG A 262 10.68 -15.15 -25.57
N ARG A 263 9.36 -15.36 -25.57
CA ARG A 263 8.69 -16.66 -25.46
C ARG A 263 7.59 -16.79 -26.51
N CYS A 264 7.22 -18.00 -26.90
CA CYS A 264 6.14 -18.25 -27.85
C CYS A 264 4.83 -18.53 -27.11
N PHE A 265 3.77 -17.77 -27.43
CA PHE A 265 2.43 -17.95 -26.87
C PHE A 265 1.40 -18.18 -27.98
N PRO A 266 0.40 -19.08 -27.78
CA PRO A 266 -0.65 -19.36 -28.76
C PRO A 266 -1.34 -18.10 -29.29
N ALA A 267 -1.46 -18.00 -30.61
CA ALA A 267 -2.21 -16.98 -31.30
C ALA A 267 -3.69 -17.35 -31.33
N ILE A 268 -4.41 -17.02 -30.25
CA ILE A 268 -5.86 -17.23 -30.18
C ILE A 268 -6.59 -16.10 -30.89
N HIS A 269 -7.49 -16.45 -31.79
CA HIS A 269 -8.35 -15.52 -32.49
C HIS A 269 -9.81 -15.73 -32.04
N ALA A 270 -10.50 -14.64 -31.72
CA ALA A 270 -11.93 -14.66 -31.43
C ALA A 270 -12.70 -14.22 -32.69
N HIS A 271 -13.63 -15.06 -33.16
CA HIS A 271 -14.54 -14.71 -34.25
C HIS A 271 -15.98 -14.95 -33.79
N LYS A 272 -16.81 -13.89 -33.87
CA LYS A 272 -18.22 -13.92 -33.40
C LYS A 272 -18.41 -14.48 -31.98
N GLY A 273 -17.48 -14.17 -31.05
CA GLY A 273 -17.54 -14.60 -29.66
C GLY A 273 -17.02 -16.03 -29.37
N VAL A 274 -16.71 -16.82 -30.40
CA VAL A 274 -16.09 -18.15 -30.27
C VAL A 274 -14.58 -18.02 -30.42
N LEU A 275 -13.83 -18.72 -29.57
CA LEU A 275 -12.36 -18.71 -29.58
C LEU A 275 -11.85 -19.90 -30.39
N MET A 276 -10.95 -19.64 -31.34
CA MET A 276 -10.41 -20.64 -32.26
C MET A 276 -8.88 -20.62 -32.29
N VAL A 277 -8.31 -21.77 -32.64
CA VAL A 277 -6.88 -22.00 -32.88
C VAL A 277 -6.76 -22.52 -34.31
N GLY A 278 -6.36 -21.65 -35.23
CA GLY A 278 -6.65 -21.89 -36.64
C GLY A 278 -8.16 -21.79 -36.91
N ASN A 279 -8.71 -22.74 -37.66
CA ASN A 279 -10.13 -22.77 -38.07
C ASN A 279 -11.02 -23.71 -37.24
N GLU A 280 -10.48 -24.44 -36.25
CA GLU A 280 -11.26 -25.39 -35.43
C GLU A 280 -11.53 -24.85 -34.01
N THR A 281 -12.61 -25.36 -33.39
CA THR A 281 -13.04 -25.09 -32.00
C THR A 281 -12.56 -26.16 -31.00
N THR A 282 -11.99 -27.25 -31.51
CA THR A 282 -11.35 -28.33 -30.75
C THR A 282 -9.92 -28.50 -31.24
N TYR A 283 -9.01 -28.93 -30.37
CA TYR A 283 -7.65 -29.31 -30.74
C TYR A 283 -7.38 -30.76 -30.35
N GLU A 284 -6.49 -31.42 -31.07
CA GLU A 284 -6.06 -32.77 -30.75
C GLU A 284 -4.81 -32.70 -29.86
N ASP A 285 -4.81 -33.41 -28.73
CA ASP A 285 -3.74 -33.31 -27.73
C ASP A 285 -2.48 -34.14 -28.06
N GLY A 286 -2.46 -34.78 -29.24
CA GLY A 286 -1.37 -35.64 -29.70
C GLY A 286 -1.41 -37.07 -29.16
N HIS A 287 -2.36 -37.40 -28.27
CA HIS A 287 -2.65 -38.78 -27.82
C HIS A 287 -3.97 -39.31 -28.41
N GLY A 288 -4.46 -38.72 -29.50
CA GLY A 288 -5.72 -39.10 -30.16
C GLY A 288 -6.99 -38.60 -29.46
N SER A 289 -6.87 -37.73 -28.45
CA SER A 289 -8.01 -37.14 -27.74
C SER A 289 -8.25 -35.70 -28.20
N ARG A 290 -9.47 -35.41 -28.67
CA ARG A 290 -9.93 -34.04 -28.96
C ARG A 290 -10.38 -33.33 -27.68
N LYS A 291 -9.84 -32.13 -27.43
CA LYS A 291 -10.15 -31.27 -26.28
C LYS A 291 -10.71 -29.92 -26.73
N ASN A 292 -11.60 -29.35 -25.92
CA ASN A 292 -12.18 -28.04 -26.19
C ASN A 292 -11.15 -26.93 -25.99
N ILE A 293 -11.22 -25.91 -26.85
CA ILE A 293 -10.33 -24.74 -26.76
C ILE A 293 -10.56 -23.92 -25.48
N THR A 294 -11.69 -24.09 -24.78
CA THR A 294 -11.97 -23.47 -23.48
C THR A 294 -10.86 -23.67 -22.45
N ASP A 295 -10.26 -24.85 -22.42
CA ASP A 295 -9.26 -25.24 -21.42
C ASP A 295 -7.90 -24.56 -21.72
N LEU A 296 -7.60 -24.39 -23.02
CA LEU A 296 -6.47 -23.59 -23.49
C LEU A 296 -6.72 -22.09 -23.25
N VAL A 297 -7.97 -21.65 -23.38
CA VAL A 297 -8.39 -20.25 -23.23
C VAL A 297 -8.25 -19.77 -21.79
N GLU A 298 -8.43 -20.57 -20.74
CA GLU A 298 -8.24 -20.04 -19.38
C GLU A 298 -6.78 -19.61 -19.13
N GLY A 299 -5.81 -20.40 -19.61
CA GLY A 299 -4.40 -20.04 -19.60
C GLY A 299 -4.06 -18.88 -20.56
N ALA A 300 -4.59 -18.95 -21.78
CA ALA A 300 -4.26 -17.99 -22.83
C ALA A 300 -5.00 -16.65 -22.73
N LYS A 301 -6.17 -16.56 -22.08
CA LYS A 301 -6.89 -15.31 -21.81
C LYS A 301 -6.11 -14.44 -20.82
N LYS A 302 -5.45 -15.07 -19.83
CA LYS A 302 -4.46 -14.40 -18.96
C LYS A 302 -3.24 -13.94 -19.78
N ALA A 303 -2.72 -14.79 -20.68
CA ALA A 303 -1.59 -14.43 -21.53
C ALA A 303 -1.89 -13.32 -22.56
N ASN A 304 -3.11 -13.26 -23.11
CA ASN A 304 -3.51 -12.26 -24.10
C ASN A 304 -3.72 -10.88 -23.46
N GLY A 305 -4.29 -10.82 -22.24
CA GLY A 305 -4.28 -9.59 -21.45
C GLY A 305 -2.87 -9.10 -21.12
N VAL A 306 -1.91 -10.02 -20.91
CA VAL A 306 -0.48 -9.68 -20.74
C VAL A 306 0.17 -9.23 -22.07
N LEU A 307 -0.26 -9.75 -23.22
CA LEU A 307 0.19 -9.32 -24.55
C LEU A 307 -0.19 -7.85 -24.82
N GLU A 308 -1.46 -7.52 -24.65
CA GLU A 308 -1.98 -6.15 -24.83
C GLU A 308 -1.34 -5.18 -23.82
N ALA A 309 -1.27 -5.56 -22.54
CA ALA A 309 -0.62 -4.76 -21.51
C ALA A 309 0.88 -4.51 -21.79
N ARG A 310 1.60 -5.47 -22.41
CA ARG A 310 3.00 -5.28 -22.79
C ARG A 310 3.16 -4.42 -24.05
N GLN A 311 2.28 -4.53 -25.03
CA GLN A 311 2.29 -3.63 -26.19
C GLN A 311 2.02 -2.18 -25.78
N LEU A 312 1.05 -1.98 -24.87
CA LEU A 312 0.81 -0.69 -24.21
C LEU A 312 2.07 -0.21 -23.46
N ALA A 313 2.73 -1.09 -22.68
CA ALA A 313 3.95 -0.75 -21.96
C ALA A 313 5.14 -0.35 -22.87
N MET A 314 5.28 -0.94 -24.06
CA MET A 314 6.31 -0.56 -25.03
C MET A 314 6.06 0.84 -25.61
N ARG A 315 4.82 1.15 -26.01
CA ARG A 315 4.44 2.50 -26.47
C ARG A 315 4.58 3.55 -25.37
N ILE A 316 4.24 3.19 -24.13
CA ILE A 316 4.48 4.02 -22.93
C ILE A 316 5.98 4.28 -22.74
N PHE A 317 6.83 3.28 -22.92
CA PHE A 317 8.28 3.45 -22.79
C PHE A 317 8.84 4.38 -23.88
N GLU A 318 8.39 4.22 -25.12
CA GLU A 318 8.73 5.11 -26.24
C GLU A 318 8.31 6.56 -25.93
N ASP A 319 7.05 6.78 -25.53
CA ASP A 319 6.52 8.08 -25.10
C ASP A 319 7.36 8.69 -23.96
N TYR A 320 7.83 7.89 -22.99
CA TYR A 320 8.77 8.35 -21.95
C TYR A 320 10.14 8.74 -22.50
N THR A 321 10.74 7.92 -23.38
CA THR A 321 12.08 8.21 -23.94
C THR A 321 12.13 9.49 -24.76
N VAL A 322 11.00 9.93 -25.31
CA VAL A 322 10.87 11.22 -26.00
C VAL A 322 10.52 12.36 -25.03
N SER A 323 9.65 12.13 -24.03
CA SER A 323 9.10 13.20 -23.17
C SER A 323 9.81 13.42 -21.82
N TRP A 324 10.78 12.59 -21.43
CA TRP A 324 11.38 12.61 -20.08
C TRP A 324 11.89 13.99 -19.63
N TYR A 325 12.52 14.77 -20.51
CA TYR A 325 13.06 16.09 -20.13
C TYR A 325 11.93 17.10 -19.84
N TRP A 326 10.84 17.08 -20.61
CA TRP A 326 9.63 17.88 -20.33
C TRP A 326 8.97 17.47 -19.01
N ILE A 327 8.94 16.17 -18.70
CA ILE A 327 8.45 15.66 -17.41
C ILE A 327 9.31 16.23 -16.27
N ILE A 328 10.65 16.21 -16.40
CA ILE A 328 11.55 16.81 -15.39
C ILE A 328 11.29 18.31 -15.23
N ILE A 329 11.16 19.07 -16.32
CA ILE A 329 10.83 20.51 -16.26
C ILE A 329 9.50 20.73 -15.52
N GLY A 330 8.46 19.95 -15.82
CA GLY A 330 7.18 19.99 -15.11
C GLY A 330 7.29 19.69 -13.62
N LEU A 331 8.17 18.76 -13.21
CA LEU A 331 8.45 18.47 -11.80
C LEU A 331 9.26 19.58 -11.11
N VAL A 332 10.17 20.24 -11.81
CA VAL A 332 10.90 21.43 -11.29
C VAL A 332 9.93 22.60 -11.09
N ILE A 333 9.00 22.83 -12.02
CA ILE A 333 7.93 23.82 -11.86
C ILE A 333 7.04 23.46 -10.65
N ALA A 334 6.67 22.19 -10.48
CA ALA A 334 5.90 21.73 -9.32
C ALA A 334 6.65 21.96 -8.00
N MET A 335 7.97 21.76 -7.97
CA MET A 335 8.82 22.05 -6.82
C MET A 335 8.88 23.55 -6.51
N ALA A 336 9.10 24.38 -7.53
CA ALA A 336 9.11 25.84 -7.39
C ALA A 336 7.77 26.40 -6.90
N MET A 337 6.65 25.90 -7.45
CA MET A 337 5.30 26.26 -7.00
C MET A 337 5.00 25.78 -5.57
N SER A 338 5.48 24.59 -5.17
CA SER A 338 5.34 24.09 -3.80
C SER A 338 6.10 24.95 -2.79
N LEU A 339 7.33 25.36 -3.14
CA LEU A 339 8.15 26.25 -2.33
C LEU A 339 7.53 27.66 -2.26
N LEU A 340 7.08 28.21 -3.40
CA LEU A 340 6.38 29.50 -3.46
C LEU A 340 5.11 29.49 -2.59
N PHE A 341 4.30 28.45 -2.69
CA PHE A 341 3.10 28.29 -1.86
C PHE A 341 3.44 28.29 -0.35
N ILE A 342 4.49 27.58 0.05
CA ILE A 342 5.01 27.60 1.43
C ILE A 342 5.50 28.99 1.86
N ILE A 343 6.19 29.71 0.98
CA ILE A 343 6.63 31.09 1.24
C ILE A 343 5.43 32.03 1.37
N LEU A 344 4.39 31.88 0.55
CA LEU A 344 3.15 32.66 0.65
C LEU A 344 2.38 32.36 1.95
N LEU A 345 2.42 31.12 2.46
CA LEU A 345 1.86 30.77 3.77
C LEU A 345 2.51 31.57 4.91
N ARG A 346 3.76 32.03 4.77
CA ARG A 346 4.46 32.84 5.77
C ARG A 346 3.86 34.24 5.92
N PHE A 347 3.54 34.88 4.81
CA PHE A 347 3.10 36.28 4.81
C PHE A 347 1.59 36.40 5.01
N LEU A 348 0.80 35.50 4.40
CA LEU A 348 -0.65 35.66 4.26
C LEU A 348 -1.45 34.44 4.76
N ALA A 349 -0.92 33.63 5.69
CA ALA A 349 -1.54 32.40 6.21
C ALA A 349 -3.07 32.42 6.33
N GLY A 350 -3.63 33.44 6.99
CA GLY A 350 -5.08 33.58 7.19
C GLY A 350 -5.83 33.87 5.90
N ILE A 351 -5.37 34.83 5.10
CA ILE A 351 -6.00 35.19 3.82
C ILE A 351 -5.91 34.01 2.85
N MET A 352 -4.75 33.33 2.77
CA MET A 352 -4.59 32.17 1.91
C MET A 352 -5.54 31.04 2.27
N VAL A 353 -5.73 30.70 3.55
CA VAL A 353 -6.67 29.65 3.94
C VAL A 353 -8.10 29.98 3.46
N TRP A 354 -8.55 31.23 3.61
CA TRP A 354 -9.85 31.65 3.07
C TRP A 354 -9.90 31.63 1.54
N VAL A 355 -8.85 32.10 0.85
CA VAL A 355 -8.75 32.07 -0.62
C VAL A 355 -8.78 30.64 -1.15
N MET A 356 -8.10 29.69 -0.50
CA MET A 356 -8.16 28.27 -0.89
C MET A 356 -9.55 27.68 -0.69
N ILE A 357 -10.20 27.98 0.44
CA ILE A 357 -11.57 27.52 0.72
C ILE A 357 -12.54 28.03 -0.37
N ILE A 358 -12.48 29.33 -0.68
CA ILE A 358 -13.31 29.96 -1.72
C ILE A 358 -12.97 29.38 -3.10
N MET A 359 -11.69 29.23 -3.44
CA MET A 359 -11.24 28.71 -4.72
C MET A 359 -11.74 27.27 -4.96
N VAL A 360 -11.75 26.41 -3.94
CA VAL A 360 -12.24 25.03 -4.10
C VAL A 360 -13.76 24.98 -4.28
N ILE A 361 -14.52 25.79 -3.52
CA ILE A 361 -15.97 25.99 -3.72
C ILE A 361 -16.23 26.44 -5.18
N LEU A 362 -15.47 27.41 -5.69
CA LEU A 362 -15.61 27.89 -7.06
C LEU A 362 -15.23 26.84 -8.12
N VAL A 363 -14.18 26.04 -7.90
CA VAL A 363 -13.75 24.98 -8.82
C VAL A 363 -14.77 23.82 -8.85
N LEU A 364 -15.32 23.43 -7.70
CA LEU A 364 -16.36 22.42 -7.62
C LEU A 364 -17.68 22.92 -8.24
N GLY A 365 -18.06 24.17 -7.97
CA GLY A 365 -19.19 24.83 -8.63
C GLY A 365 -19.04 24.92 -10.16
N TYR A 366 -17.85 25.29 -10.65
CA TYR A 366 -17.53 25.27 -12.08
C TYR A 366 -17.57 23.84 -12.66
N GLY A 367 -17.08 22.84 -11.91
CA GLY A 367 -17.16 21.43 -12.30
C GLY A 367 -18.61 20.94 -12.45
N ILE A 368 -19.49 21.30 -11.52
CA ILE A 368 -20.94 21.02 -11.58
C ILE A 368 -21.55 21.69 -12.81
N PHE A 369 -21.25 22.98 -13.05
CA PHE A 369 -21.71 23.72 -14.22
C PHE A 369 -21.22 23.10 -15.54
N HIS A 370 -19.95 22.72 -15.64
CA HIS A 370 -19.39 22.05 -16.82
C HIS A 370 -20.05 20.68 -17.06
N CYS A 371 -20.27 19.88 -16.00
CA CYS A 371 -20.97 18.61 -16.14
C CYS A 371 -22.41 18.79 -16.60
N TYR A 372 -23.11 19.83 -16.12
CA TYR A 372 -24.45 20.20 -16.59
C TYR A 372 -24.46 20.63 -18.07
N MET A 373 -23.50 21.46 -18.49
CA MET A 373 -23.37 21.91 -19.88
C MET A 373 -23.12 20.73 -20.84
N GLU A 374 -22.20 19.82 -20.51
CA GLU A 374 -21.88 18.66 -21.36
C GLU A 374 -23.03 17.63 -21.38
N TYR A 375 -23.68 17.39 -20.22
CA TYR A 375 -24.92 16.62 -20.13
C TYR A 375 -26.02 17.20 -21.02
N SER A 376 -26.19 18.53 -21.03
CA SER A 376 -27.17 19.21 -21.87
C SER A 376 -26.82 19.15 -23.35
N ARG A 377 -25.53 19.16 -23.73
CA ARG A 377 -25.11 19.01 -25.13
C ARG A 377 -25.40 17.60 -25.64
N LEU A 378 -25.00 16.58 -24.88
CA LEU A 378 -25.18 15.17 -25.22
C LEU A 378 -26.65 14.74 -25.30
N ARG A 379 -27.57 15.48 -24.66
CA ARG A 379 -29.02 15.22 -24.71
C ARG A 379 -29.63 15.30 -26.12
N GLY A 380 -28.98 15.97 -27.08
CA GLY A 380 -29.41 16.07 -28.47
C GLY A 380 -28.70 15.15 -29.45
N GLU A 381 -27.76 14.30 -29.00
CA GLU A 381 -26.81 13.59 -29.86
C GLU A 381 -27.11 12.07 -29.89
N ALA A 382 -27.35 11.52 -31.09
CA ALA A 382 -27.81 10.14 -31.23
C ALA A 382 -26.73 9.13 -30.81
N GLY A 383 -27.06 8.26 -29.84
CA GLY A 383 -26.16 7.23 -29.30
C GLY A 383 -25.57 7.54 -27.93
N SER A 384 -25.76 8.74 -27.37
CA SER A 384 -25.29 9.10 -26.01
C SER A 384 -26.12 8.49 -24.86
N ASP A 385 -27.27 7.89 -25.19
CA ASP A 385 -28.32 7.43 -24.27
C ASP A 385 -28.20 5.95 -23.84
N VAL A 386 -27.17 5.23 -24.33
CA VAL A 386 -26.91 3.83 -23.96
C VAL A 386 -26.64 3.70 -22.46
N SER A 387 -27.18 2.67 -21.81
CA SER A 387 -26.97 2.48 -20.37
C SER A 387 -25.58 1.93 -20.05
N LEU A 388 -25.04 2.30 -18.89
CA LEU A 388 -23.75 1.78 -18.41
C LEU A 388 -23.72 0.25 -18.26
N VAL A 389 -24.90 -0.39 -18.14
CA VAL A 389 -25.05 -1.84 -17.96
C VAL A 389 -24.91 -2.56 -19.31
N ASP A 390 -25.44 -1.98 -20.40
CA ASP A 390 -25.44 -2.60 -21.74
C ASP A 390 -24.05 -2.60 -22.40
N LEU A 391 -23.18 -1.67 -22.02
CA LEU A 391 -21.82 -1.53 -22.58
C LEU A 391 -20.79 -2.50 -21.99
N GLY A 392 -21.10 -3.10 -20.84
CA GLY A 392 -20.15 -3.90 -20.06
C GLY A 392 -18.94 -3.10 -19.53
N PHE A 393 -17.97 -3.82 -18.96
CA PHE A 393 -16.68 -3.22 -18.57
C PHE A 393 -15.74 -3.11 -19.77
N GLN A 394 -15.82 -1.98 -20.47
CA GLN A 394 -14.84 -1.55 -21.46
C GLN A 394 -13.59 -1.00 -20.75
N THR A 395 -12.39 -1.23 -21.30
CA THR A 395 -11.15 -0.66 -20.75
C THR A 395 -10.83 0.74 -21.28
N ASP A 396 -11.56 1.22 -22.29
CA ASP A 396 -11.38 2.57 -22.83
C ASP A 396 -12.25 3.59 -22.09
N PHE A 397 -11.60 4.45 -21.30
CA PHE A 397 -12.24 5.54 -20.58
C PHE A 397 -12.90 6.59 -21.48
N ARG A 398 -12.52 6.69 -22.77
CA ARG A 398 -13.12 7.64 -23.71
C ARG A 398 -14.58 7.32 -23.99
N VAL A 399 -14.92 6.04 -24.12
CA VAL A 399 -16.31 5.59 -24.32
C VAL A 399 -17.20 6.15 -23.20
N TYR A 400 -16.78 6.00 -21.95
CA TYR A 400 -17.50 6.53 -20.80
C TYR A 400 -17.63 8.06 -20.77
N LEU A 401 -16.74 8.82 -21.41
CA LEU A 401 -16.85 10.29 -21.50
C LEU A 401 -17.84 10.77 -22.57
N HIS A 402 -18.27 9.90 -23.49
CA HIS A 402 -19.31 10.21 -24.48
C HIS A 402 -20.74 9.85 -24.03
N LEU A 403 -20.90 9.17 -22.88
CA LEU A 403 -22.22 8.82 -22.34
C LEU A 403 -22.89 9.99 -21.62
N ARG A 404 -24.19 10.18 -21.82
CA ARG A 404 -24.98 11.15 -21.04
C ARG A 404 -25.04 10.78 -19.55
N GLN A 405 -25.13 9.48 -19.23
CA GLN A 405 -25.29 8.99 -17.86
C GLN A 405 -24.07 9.28 -16.96
N THR A 406 -22.85 9.33 -17.51
CA THR A 406 -21.62 9.52 -16.72
C THR A 406 -21.45 10.98 -16.29
N TRP A 407 -21.78 11.95 -17.16
CA TRP A 407 -21.82 13.36 -16.79
C TRP A 407 -22.88 13.66 -15.73
N LEU A 408 -24.05 13.01 -15.80
CA LEU A 408 -25.06 13.06 -14.74
C LEU A 408 -24.52 12.51 -13.41
N ALA A 409 -23.85 11.36 -13.43
CA ALA A 409 -23.24 10.77 -12.24
C ALA A 409 -22.14 11.65 -11.64
N PHE A 410 -21.26 12.25 -12.47
CA PHE A 410 -20.25 13.20 -12.01
C PHE A 410 -20.89 14.46 -11.40
N MET A 411 -21.92 15.03 -12.02
CA MET A 411 -22.66 16.16 -11.47
C MET A 411 -23.23 15.87 -10.07
N ILE A 412 -23.87 14.71 -9.88
CA ILE A 412 -24.40 14.28 -8.58
C ILE A 412 -23.28 14.10 -7.54
N ILE A 413 -22.19 13.42 -7.90
CA ILE A 413 -21.05 13.18 -6.99
C ILE A 413 -20.40 14.50 -6.56
N LEU A 414 -20.16 15.42 -7.51
CA LEU A 414 -19.59 16.74 -7.23
C LEU A 414 -20.53 17.58 -6.35
N SER A 415 -21.84 17.51 -6.57
CA SER A 415 -22.83 18.24 -5.76
C SER A 415 -22.88 17.74 -4.32
N ILE A 416 -22.83 16.42 -4.10
CA ILE A 416 -22.75 15.83 -2.75
C ILE A 416 -21.43 16.22 -2.06
N LEU A 417 -20.31 16.18 -2.79
CA LEU A 417 -19.00 16.57 -2.27
C LEU A 417 -18.96 18.04 -1.83
N GLU A 418 -19.50 18.94 -2.64
CA GLU A 418 -19.59 20.37 -2.34
C GLU A 418 -20.42 20.66 -1.09
N VAL A 419 -21.61 20.04 -0.97
CA VAL A 419 -22.46 20.17 0.24
C VAL A 419 -21.74 19.66 1.49
N ILE A 420 -21.02 18.53 1.41
CA ILE A 420 -20.23 18.01 2.54
C ILE A 420 -19.13 19.00 2.94
N ILE A 421 -18.42 19.59 1.98
CA ILE A 421 -17.36 20.58 2.24
C ILE A 421 -17.93 21.83 2.92
N ILE A 422 -19.03 22.39 2.41
CA ILE A 422 -19.69 23.56 3.00
C ILE A 422 -20.14 23.27 4.44
N LEU A 423 -20.76 22.12 4.70
CA LEU A 423 -21.18 21.73 6.04
C LEU A 423 -19.97 21.62 7.01
N LEU A 424 -18.90 20.96 6.58
CA LEU A 424 -17.67 20.84 7.39
C LEU A 424 -17.08 22.21 7.74
N LEU A 425 -17.05 23.15 6.80
CA LEU A 425 -16.54 24.51 7.02
C LEU A 425 -17.39 25.29 8.04
N ILE A 426 -18.72 25.17 7.96
CA ILE A 426 -19.65 25.83 8.90
C ILE A 426 -19.48 25.28 10.32
N PHE A 427 -19.50 23.95 10.49
CA PHE A 427 -19.37 23.32 11.81
C PHE A 427 -17.98 23.55 12.45
N LEU A 428 -16.92 23.56 11.63
CA LEU A 428 -15.54 23.66 12.13
C LEU A 428 -15.03 25.11 12.23
N ARG A 429 -15.82 26.14 11.90
CA ARG A 429 -15.39 27.56 11.87
C ARG A 429 -14.52 28.02 13.06
N LYS A 430 -14.92 27.71 14.30
CA LYS A 430 -14.16 28.08 15.52
C LYS A 430 -12.83 27.36 15.64
N ARG A 431 -12.72 26.16 15.07
CA ARG A 431 -11.54 25.28 15.11
C ARG A 431 -10.58 25.61 13.96
N ILE A 432 -11.11 25.98 12.79
CA ILE A 432 -10.36 26.55 11.67
C ILE A 432 -9.58 27.80 12.10
N LEU A 433 -10.16 28.68 12.91
CA LEU A 433 -9.43 29.84 13.47
C LEU A 433 -8.22 29.43 14.35
N ILE A 434 -8.33 28.36 15.14
CA ILE A 434 -7.22 27.82 15.93
C ILE A 434 -6.16 27.18 15.01
N ALA A 435 -6.59 26.42 14.00
CA ALA A 435 -5.69 25.84 13.01
C ALA A 435 -4.92 26.92 12.24
N ILE A 436 -5.59 28.00 11.81
CA ILE A 436 -4.95 29.16 11.16
C ILE A 436 -3.92 29.81 12.09
N ALA A 437 -4.22 29.97 13.38
CA ALA A 437 -3.27 30.51 14.35
C ALA A 437 -2.02 29.62 14.49
N LEU A 438 -2.21 28.30 14.58
CA LEU A 438 -1.09 27.34 14.67
C LEU A 438 -0.30 27.23 13.36
N ILE A 439 -0.95 27.26 12.20
CA ILE A 439 -0.30 27.30 10.88
C ILE A 439 0.52 28.59 10.73
N LYS A 440 0.03 29.74 11.23
CA LYS A 440 0.76 31.01 11.23
C LYS A 440 2.02 30.94 12.09
N GLU A 441 1.97 30.33 13.28
CA GLU A 441 3.16 30.13 14.11
C GLU A 441 4.09 29.03 13.56
N ALA A 442 3.56 27.98 12.94
CA ALA A 442 4.35 26.97 12.23
C ALA A 442 5.11 27.58 11.04
N SER A 443 4.48 28.46 10.27
CA SER A 443 5.15 29.14 9.16
C SER A 443 6.21 30.14 9.64
N ARG A 444 6.08 30.69 10.86
CA ARG A 444 7.17 31.41 11.53
C ARG A 444 8.28 30.48 11.97
N ALA A 445 7.97 29.34 12.57
CA ALA A 445 8.97 28.33 13.01
C ALA A 445 9.81 27.81 11.84
N VAL A 446 9.17 27.38 10.75
CA VAL A 446 9.82 27.04 9.48
C VAL A 446 10.62 28.24 8.95
N GLY A 447 10.10 29.46 9.13
CA GLY A 447 10.77 30.75 8.88
C GLY A 447 12.17 30.87 9.50
N TYR A 448 12.36 30.42 10.74
CA TYR A 448 13.68 30.41 11.42
C TYR A 448 14.49 29.14 11.13
N VAL A 449 13.85 28.04 10.77
CA VAL A 449 14.51 26.75 10.46
C VAL A 449 14.36 26.42 8.97
N MET A 450 14.77 27.35 8.08
CA MET A 450 14.58 27.22 6.62
C MET A 450 15.12 25.92 6.02
N CYS A 451 16.26 25.42 6.53
CA CYS A 451 16.85 24.14 6.11
C CYS A 451 15.91 22.93 6.29
N SER A 452 14.88 23.02 7.14
CA SER A 452 13.88 21.96 7.32
C SER A 452 13.12 21.63 6.03
N LEU A 453 12.97 22.60 5.12
CA LEU A 453 12.33 22.41 3.81
C LEU A 453 13.14 21.54 2.84
N LEU A 454 14.46 21.40 3.06
CA LEU A 454 15.33 20.51 2.28
C LEU A 454 15.39 19.09 2.86
N TYR A 455 14.93 18.88 4.10
CA TYR A 455 14.96 17.59 4.77
C TYR A 455 14.20 16.45 4.04
N PRO A 456 13.06 16.70 3.34
CA PRO A 456 12.41 15.69 2.49
C PRO A 456 13.32 15.10 1.41
N LEU A 457 14.30 15.87 0.89
CA LEU A 457 15.26 15.37 -0.10
C LEU A 457 16.22 14.34 0.52
N VAL A 458 16.70 14.59 1.73
CA VAL A 458 17.53 13.65 2.50
C VAL A 458 16.73 12.37 2.79
N THR A 459 15.47 12.52 3.17
CA THR A 459 14.57 11.39 3.46
C THR A 459 14.30 10.56 2.19
N PHE A 460 14.05 11.23 1.07
CA PHE A 460 13.83 10.61 -0.24
C PHE A 460 15.08 9.85 -0.71
N PHE A 461 16.28 10.44 -0.61
CA PHE A 461 17.54 9.79 -0.95
C PHE A 461 17.77 8.51 -0.14
N LEU A 462 17.59 8.56 1.18
CA LEU A 462 17.74 7.40 2.07
C LEU A 462 16.70 6.31 1.77
N LEU A 463 15.45 6.68 1.47
CA LEU A 463 14.43 5.71 1.04
C LEU A 463 14.74 5.09 -0.33
N CYS A 464 15.29 5.86 -1.28
CA CYS A 464 15.73 5.33 -2.57
C CYS A 464 16.86 4.31 -2.41
N LEU A 465 17.81 4.57 -1.50
CA LEU A 465 18.87 3.61 -1.16
C LEU A 465 18.28 2.30 -0.60
N CYS A 466 17.34 2.38 0.35
CA CYS A 466 16.63 1.22 0.89
C CYS A 466 15.88 0.43 -0.20
N ILE A 467 15.18 1.13 -1.11
CA ILE A 467 14.43 0.51 -2.22
C ILE A 467 15.39 -0.18 -3.20
N ALA A 468 16.50 0.47 -3.58
CA ALA A 468 17.47 -0.07 -4.53
C ALA A 468 18.17 -1.32 -3.99
N TYR A 469 18.58 -1.30 -2.72
CA TYR A 469 19.19 -2.45 -2.05
C TYR A 469 18.20 -3.62 -1.90
N TRP A 470 16.96 -3.34 -1.49
CA TRP A 470 15.90 -4.36 -1.40
C TRP A 470 15.58 -4.97 -2.77
N ALA A 471 15.42 -4.15 -3.81
CA ALA A 471 15.02 -4.60 -5.14
C ALA A 471 16.12 -5.44 -5.82
N SER A 472 17.38 -5.02 -5.71
CA SER A 472 18.53 -5.81 -6.19
C SER A 472 18.62 -7.15 -5.46
N THR A 473 18.63 -7.14 -4.12
CA THR A 473 18.66 -8.38 -3.32
C THR A 473 17.49 -9.31 -3.65
N ALA A 474 16.26 -8.77 -3.82
CA ALA A 474 15.08 -9.54 -4.19
C ALA A 474 15.22 -10.24 -5.56
N VAL A 475 15.73 -9.52 -6.57
CA VAL A 475 15.97 -10.04 -7.92
C VAL A 475 17.01 -11.16 -7.89
N PHE A 476 18.16 -10.91 -7.28
CA PHE A 476 19.26 -11.88 -7.21
C PHE A 476 18.86 -13.15 -6.44
N LEU A 477 18.22 -13.03 -5.27
CA LEU A 477 17.65 -14.18 -4.57
C LEU A 477 16.69 -14.96 -5.49
N SER A 478 15.75 -14.30 -6.16
CA SER A 478 14.77 -14.97 -7.04
C SER A 478 15.36 -15.66 -8.28
N THR A 479 16.60 -15.34 -8.66
CA THR A 479 17.31 -15.93 -9.81
C THR A 479 18.34 -16.99 -9.41
N SER A 480 18.52 -17.24 -8.10
CA SER A 480 19.50 -18.19 -7.56
C SER A 480 19.06 -19.66 -7.60
N ASN A 481 17.95 -20.00 -8.26
CA ASN A 481 17.56 -21.38 -8.52
C ASN A 481 18.35 -21.99 -9.69
N GLU A 482 18.69 -23.28 -9.56
CA GLU A 482 19.39 -24.08 -10.57
C GLU A 482 18.43 -25.04 -11.28
N ALA A 483 18.85 -25.69 -12.36
CA ALA A 483 18.02 -26.65 -13.09
C ALA A 483 18.21 -28.06 -12.52
N VAL A 484 17.14 -28.66 -11.97
CA VAL A 484 17.19 -30.02 -11.41
C VAL A 484 16.61 -31.02 -12.42
N TYR A 485 17.40 -32.02 -12.76
CA TYR A 485 17.01 -33.15 -13.61
C TYR A 485 16.77 -34.39 -12.76
N LYS A 486 15.78 -35.20 -13.15
CA LYS A 486 15.43 -36.44 -12.46
C LYS A 486 15.31 -37.60 -13.45
N ILE A 487 15.52 -38.80 -12.91
CA ILE A 487 15.37 -40.06 -13.64
C ILE A 487 13.88 -40.41 -13.72
N PHE A 488 13.35 -40.56 -14.93
CA PHE A 488 11.99 -41.04 -15.21
C PHE A 488 12.06 -42.40 -15.90
N ASP A 489 11.20 -43.33 -15.48
CA ASP A 489 11.05 -44.67 -16.05
C ASP A 489 9.56 -45.06 -15.97
N ASP A 490 9.02 -45.63 -17.06
CA ASP A 490 7.66 -46.18 -17.09
C ASP A 490 7.60 -47.61 -16.51
N SER A 491 8.75 -48.27 -16.42
CA SER A 491 8.91 -49.53 -15.70
C SER A 491 9.31 -49.27 -14.23
N SER A 492 8.95 -50.16 -13.32
CA SER A 492 9.13 -49.96 -11.87
C SER A 492 10.58 -50.17 -11.42
N CYS A 493 11.51 -49.34 -11.90
CA CYS A 493 12.90 -49.32 -11.47
C CYS A 493 13.10 -48.56 -10.15
N SER A 494 14.09 -48.98 -9.36
CA SER A 494 14.34 -48.46 -7.99
C SER A 494 15.07 -47.10 -7.94
N LEU A 495 15.51 -46.55 -9.09
CA LEU A 495 16.16 -45.23 -9.17
C LEU A 495 15.23 -44.10 -9.66
N THR A 496 13.97 -44.38 -9.96
CA THR A 496 13.01 -43.37 -10.40
C THR A 496 12.92 -42.20 -9.40
N ALA A 497 12.83 -40.98 -9.93
CA ALA A 497 12.83 -39.70 -9.21
C ALA A 497 14.13 -39.30 -8.45
N LYS A 498 15.24 -40.06 -8.56
CA LYS A 498 16.57 -39.58 -8.14
C LYS A 498 17.09 -38.49 -9.09
N THR A 499 17.94 -37.62 -8.57
CA THR A 499 18.62 -36.55 -9.32
C THR A 499 19.72 -37.13 -10.23
N CYS A 500 19.91 -36.50 -11.39
CA CYS A 500 20.88 -36.94 -12.41
C CYS A 500 21.47 -35.72 -13.13
N ASN A 501 22.60 -35.90 -13.81
CA ASN A 501 23.16 -34.90 -14.73
C ASN A 501 22.95 -35.41 -16.18
N PRO A 502 22.26 -34.68 -17.06
CA PRO A 502 21.95 -35.14 -18.42
C PRO A 502 23.20 -35.40 -19.28
N GLU A 503 24.34 -34.76 -19.00
CA GLU A 503 25.58 -34.96 -19.76
C GLU A 503 26.30 -36.27 -19.41
N THR A 504 26.28 -36.67 -18.14
CA THR A 504 26.98 -37.89 -17.66
C THR A 504 26.10 -39.12 -17.60
N PHE A 505 24.77 -38.95 -17.49
CA PHE A 505 23.80 -40.03 -17.35
C PHE A 505 23.92 -41.15 -18.41
N PRO A 506 24.11 -40.90 -19.72
CA PRO A 506 24.23 -41.97 -20.72
C PRO A 506 25.42 -42.93 -20.51
N SER A 507 26.42 -42.50 -19.73
CA SER A 507 27.62 -43.27 -19.40
C SER A 507 27.61 -43.84 -17.97
N SER A 508 26.55 -43.57 -17.20
CA SER A 508 26.51 -43.84 -15.76
C SER A 508 26.03 -45.26 -15.42
N ASN A 509 26.36 -45.75 -14.23
CA ASN A 509 25.91 -47.07 -13.78
C ASN A 509 24.38 -47.10 -13.54
N GLU A 510 23.80 -45.96 -13.22
CA GLU A 510 22.36 -45.75 -13.08
C GLU A 510 21.60 -46.01 -14.40
N SER A 511 22.14 -45.52 -15.53
CA SER A 511 21.60 -45.83 -16.87
C SER A 511 21.81 -47.28 -17.30
N ARG A 512 22.76 -48.00 -16.70
CA ARG A 512 22.94 -49.45 -16.91
C ARG A 512 21.97 -50.29 -16.08
N LEU A 513 21.59 -49.83 -14.89
CA LEU A 513 20.66 -50.55 -14.01
C LEU A 513 19.19 -50.36 -14.43
N CYS A 514 18.84 -49.19 -14.95
CA CYS A 514 17.52 -48.93 -15.53
C CYS A 514 17.66 -48.57 -17.03
N PRO A 515 17.74 -49.54 -17.95
CA PRO A 515 18.04 -49.29 -19.38
C PRO A 515 16.94 -48.50 -20.13
N ASN A 516 15.72 -48.45 -19.58
CA ASN A 516 14.62 -47.65 -20.13
C ASN A 516 14.53 -46.24 -19.50
N ALA A 517 15.26 -45.98 -18.41
CA ALA A 517 15.13 -44.76 -17.63
C ALA A 517 15.92 -43.61 -18.24
N ARG A 518 15.40 -42.38 -18.08
CA ARG A 518 15.88 -41.19 -18.79
C ARG A 518 16.02 -40.01 -17.84
N CYS A 519 17.13 -39.28 -17.96
CA CYS A 519 17.36 -38.06 -17.21
C CYS A 519 16.65 -36.88 -17.89
N GLN A 520 15.52 -36.42 -17.34
CA GLN A 520 14.74 -35.29 -17.88
C GLN A 520 14.69 -34.12 -16.89
N PHE A 521 14.52 -32.90 -17.41
CA PHE A 521 14.33 -31.71 -16.58
C PHE A 521 13.05 -31.85 -15.73
N ALA A 522 13.17 -31.70 -14.42
CA ALA A 522 12.04 -31.77 -13.50
C ALA A 522 11.54 -30.38 -13.10
N PHE A 523 12.41 -29.55 -12.52
CA PHE A 523 12.05 -28.20 -12.05
C PHE A 523 13.28 -27.32 -11.79
N TYR A 524 13.06 -26.00 -11.66
CA TYR A 524 14.08 -25.06 -11.20
C TYR A 524 14.08 -24.96 -9.66
N GLY A 525 15.18 -25.33 -9.02
CA GLY A 525 15.36 -25.37 -7.57
C GLY A 525 16.73 -25.91 -7.18
N GLY A 526 16.83 -26.61 -6.06
CA GLY A 526 18.01 -27.36 -5.67
C GLY A 526 17.83 -28.03 -4.31
N GLU A 527 18.64 -29.04 -4.01
CA GLU A 527 18.46 -29.85 -2.79
C GLU A 527 19.26 -29.33 -1.57
N SER A 528 20.15 -28.34 -1.79
CA SER A 528 20.97 -27.73 -0.75
C SER A 528 20.15 -26.95 0.29
N GLY A 529 20.72 -26.77 1.49
CA GLY A 529 20.08 -26.01 2.58
C GLY A 529 19.76 -24.56 2.18
N TYR A 530 20.54 -23.97 1.27
CA TYR A 530 20.33 -22.62 0.74
C TYR A 530 19.01 -22.51 -0.04
N HIS A 531 18.72 -23.43 -0.97
CA HIS A 531 17.49 -23.36 -1.76
C HIS A 531 16.24 -23.59 -0.90
N ARG A 532 16.33 -24.45 0.13
CA ARG A 532 15.25 -24.62 1.13
C ARG A 532 15.03 -23.35 1.96
N ALA A 533 16.08 -22.60 2.25
CA ALA A 533 16.02 -21.34 2.99
C ALA A 533 15.56 -20.14 2.14
N LEU A 534 15.50 -20.26 0.81
CA LEU A 534 15.31 -19.12 -0.11
C LEU A 534 14.02 -18.32 0.16
N LEU A 535 12.92 -19.00 0.50
CA LEU A 535 11.67 -18.34 0.89
C LEU A 535 11.84 -17.52 2.19
N GLY A 536 12.56 -18.07 3.16
CA GLY A 536 12.93 -17.37 4.41
C GLY A 536 13.81 -16.15 4.15
N LEU A 537 14.79 -16.26 3.25
CA LEU A 537 15.64 -15.14 2.84
C LEU A 537 14.84 -14.02 2.15
N GLN A 538 13.86 -14.36 1.31
CA GLN A 538 12.98 -13.36 0.69
C GLN A 538 12.04 -12.68 1.70
N ILE A 539 11.51 -13.44 2.68
CA ILE A 539 10.70 -12.87 3.78
C ILE A 539 11.57 -11.94 4.65
N PHE A 540 12.80 -12.35 4.97
CA PHE A 540 13.76 -11.53 5.71
C PHE A 540 14.15 -10.25 4.95
N ASN A 541 14.41 -10.34 3.64
CA ASN A 541 14.66 -9.19 2.77
C ASN A 541 13.49 -8.19 2.79
N ALA A 542 12.25 -8.68 2.69
CA ALA A 542 11.06 -7.84 2.82
C ALA A 542 10.91 -7.23 4.24
N PHE A 543 11.23 -7.99 5.29
CA PHE A 543 11.22 -7.51 6.68
C PHE A 543 12.22 -6.37 6.90
N MET A 544 13.46 -6.55 6.46
CA MET A 544 14.51 -5.54 6.56
C MET A 544 14.18 -4.28 5.77
N PHE A 545 13.56 -4.41 4.59
CA PHE A 545 13.05 -3.26 3.85
C PHE A 545 12.04 -2.44 4.65
N PHE A 546 11.00 -3.07 5.21
CA PHE A 546 10.02 -2.34 6.03
C PHE A 546 10.64 -1.74 7.29
N TRP A 547 11.54 -2.45 7.98
CA TRP A 547 12.18 -1.94 9.19
C TRP A 547 13.05 -0.71 8.90
N LEU A 548 13.92 -0.80 7.89
CA LEU A 548 14.81 0.31 7.51
C LEU A 548 14.05 1.50 6.92
N ALA A 549 13.01 1.27 6.12
CA ALA A 549 12.17 2.36 5.61
C ALA A 549 11.44 3.11 6.74
N ASN A 550 10.86 2.40 7.71
CA ASN A 550 10.23 3.03 8.87
C ASN A 550 11.28 3.72 9.79
N PHE A 551 12.50 3.20 9.89
CA PHE A 551 13.60 3.85 10.64
C PHE A 551 14.01 5.18 10.01
N VAL A 552 14.17 5.24 8.68
CA VAL A 552 14.45 6.49 7.94
C VAL A 552 13.34 7.53 8.15
N LEU A 553 12.07 7.11 8.14
CA LEU A 553 10.94 7.98 8.44
C LEU A 553 10.96 8.47 9.90
N ALA A 554 11.22 7.59 10.87
CA ALA A 554 11.34 7.93 12.29
C ALA A 554 12.47 8.94 12.55
N LEU A 555 13.62 8.78 11.89
CA LEU A 555 14.74 9.70 11.95
C LEU A 555 14.36 11.10 11.47
N GLY A 556 13.56 11.20 10.40
CA GLY A 556 12.98 12.47 9.97
C GLY A 556 12.03 13.10 10.97
N GLN A 557 11.13 12.30 11.55
CA GLN A 557 10.15 12.81 12.52
C GLN A 557 10.83 13.35 13.80
N VAL A 558 11.78 12.60 14.38
CA VAL A 558 12.53 13.04 15.57
C VAL A 558 13.41 14.27 15.27
N THR A 559 14.08 14.30 14.11
CA THR A 559 14.94 15.43 13.71
C THR A 559 14.15 16.73 13.55
N LEU A 560 13.04 16.69 12.80
CA LEU A 560 12.17 17.85 12.60
C LEU A 560 11.53 18.30 13.92
N ALA A 561 11.00 17.37 14.72
CA ALA A 561 10.44 17.69 16.03
C ALA A 561 11.47 18.34 16.97
N GLY A 562 12.72 17.85 16.97
CA GLY A 562 13.78 18.43 17.80
C GLY A 562 14.11 19.87 17.42
N ALA A 563 14.11 20.18 16.13
CA ALA A 563 14.34 21.54 15.65
C ALA A 563 13.15 22.49 15.97
N PHE A 564 11.91 22.06 15.72
CA PHE A 564 10.72 22.89 15.97
C PHE A 564 10.41 23.04 17.47
N ALA A 565 10.69 22.04 18.31
CA ALA A 565 10.62 22.17 19.75
C ALA A 565 11.66 23.17 20.29
N SER A 566 12.87 23.20 19.73
CA SER A 566 13.89 24.20 20.08
C SER A 566 13.39 25.62 19.77
N TYR A 567 12.67 25.82 18.66
CA TYR A 567 12.01 27.09 18.35
C TYR A 567 10.86 27.44 19.31
N TYR A 568 10.02 26.47 19.69
CA TYR A 568 8.86 26.75 20.56
C TYR A 568 9.30 27.32 21.91
N TRP A 569 10.22 26.61 22.59
CA TRP A 569 10.64 26.90 23.95
C TRP A 569 11.69 28.02 24.09
N ALA A 570 12.20 28.58 22.99
CA ALA A 570 13.03 29.79 23.00
C ALA A 570 12.21 31.04 23.39
N LEU A 571 12.67 31.85 24.35
CA LEU A 571 11.97 33.09 24.73
C LEU A 571 12.39 34.24 23.81
N ARG A 572 13.70 34.42 23.60
CA ARG A 572 14.30 35.38 22.67
C ARG A 572 14.64 34.67 21.36
N LYS A 573 14.01 35.12 20.28
CA LYS A 573 14.19 34.57 18.93
C LYS A 573 14.84 35.69 18.08
N PRO A 574 16.01 35.47 17.45
CA PRO A 574 16.70 34.20 17.26
C PRO A 574 17.70 33.78 18.36
N ASP A 575 18.05 34.65 19.31
CA ASP A 575 19.24 34.48 20.18
C ASP A 575 19.29 33.17 20.99
N ASP A 576 18.16 32.65 21.45
CA ASP A 576 18.09 31.39 22.22
C ASP A 576 18.11 30.12 21.32
N LEU A 577 18.15 30.26 19.98
CA LEU A 577 18.21 29.11 19.06
C LEU A 577 19.66 28.65 18.81
N PRO A 578 19.93 27.33 18.74
CA PRO A 578 21.22 26.84 18.25
C PRO A 578 21.44 27.24 16.78
N ALA A 579 22.66 27.63 16.42
CA ALA A 579 22.98 28.15 15.08
C ALA A 579 22.54 27.24 13.91
N PHE A 580 22.54 25.92 14.11
CA PHE A 580 22.05 24.93 13.15
C PHE A 580 21.06 23.95 13.81
N PRO A 581 19.78 24.33 14.00
CA PRO A 581 18.82 23.53 14.78
C PRO A 581 18.58 22.13 14.19
N LEU A 582 18.51 22.05 12.86
CA LEU A 582 18.24 20.81 12.14
C LEU A 582 19.40 19.81 12.24
N PHE A 583 20.64 20.24 11.95
CA PHE A 583 21.82 19.38 12.04
C PHE A 583 22.12 18.97 13.49
N SER A 584 21.93 19.87 14.45
CA SER A 584 22.07 19.54 15.88
C SER A 584 21.02 18.52 16.33
N ALA A 585 19.75 18.68 15.93
CA ALA A 585 18.69 17.71 16.22
C ALA A 585 18.96 16.34 15.56
N PHE A 586 19.43 16.32 14.31
CA PHE A 586 19.81 15.10 13.59
C PHE A 586 20.95 14.35 14.28
N GLY A 587 22.01 15.06 14.66
CA GLY A 587 23.13 14.51 15.42
C GLY A 587 22.71 13.93 16.78
N ARG A 588 21.81 14.61 17.50
CA ARG A 588 21.23 14.08 18.75
C ARG A 588 20.39 12.82 18.51
N ALA A 589 19.59 12.79 17.45
CA ALA A 589 18.74 11.64 17.11
C ALA A 589 19.59 10.38 16.83
N LEU A 590 20.63 10.50 16.00
CA LEU A 590 21.54 9.38 15.69
C LEU A 590 22.39 8.97 16.90
N ARG A 591 22.99 9.92 17.63
CA ARG A 591 23.92 9.61 18.73
C ARG A 591 23.24 9.02 19.95
N TYR A 592 22.06 9.51 20.32
CA TYR A 592 21.41 9.13 21.58
C TYR A 592 20.16 8.27 21.40
N HIS A 593 19.42 8.40 20.29
CA HIS A 593 18.06 7.84 20.21
C HIS A 593 17.88 6.74 19.16
N THR A 594 18.92 6.35 18.41
CA THR A 594 18.85 5.28 17.39
C THR A 594 18.13 4.02 17.87
N GLY A 595 18.32 3.59 19.13
CA GLY A 595 17.58 2.46 19.70
C GLY A 595 16.07 2.67 19.78
N SER A 596 15.62 3.85 20.24
CA SER A 596 14.20 4.20 20.35
C SER A 596 13.53 4.35 18.98
N LEU A 597 14.26 4.91 18.01
CA LEU A 597 13.83 4.99 16.61
C LEU A 597 13.71 3.58 16.01
N ALA A 598 14.71 2.71 16.24
CA ALA A 598 14.72 1.32 15.78
C ALA A 598 13.55 0.52 16.35
N PHE A 599 13.25 0.68 17.64
CA PHE A 599 12.16 -0.02 18.32
C PHE A 599 10.78 0.40 17.80
N GLY A 600 10.52 1.71 17.68
CA GLY A 600 9.27 2.21 17.10
C GLY A 600 9.10 1.78 15.63
N ALA A 601 10.18 1.78 14.86
CA ALA A 601 10.19 1.28 13.48
C ALA A 601 9.96 -0.24 13.39
N LEU A 602 10.49 -1.03 14.33
CA LEU A 602 10.31 -2.49 14.40
C LEU A 602 8.84 -2.87 14.61
N ILE A 603 8.18 -2.24 15.59
CA ILE A 603 6.74 -2.47 15.87
C ILE A 603 5.92 -2.20 14.61
N LEU A 604 6.20 -1.09 13.91
CA LEU A 604 5.47 -0.73 12.70
C LEU A 604 5.78 -1.67 11.52
N ALA A 605 7.02 -2.16 11.38
CA ALA A 605 7.39 -3.12 10.34
C ALA A 605 6.70 -4.48 10.54
N ILE A 606 6.61 -4.98 11.78
CA ILE A 606 5.90 -6.22 12.10
C ILE A 606 4.42 -6.13 11.69
N VAL A 607 3.75 -5.04 12.05
CA VAL A 607 2.33 -4.81 11.68
C VAL A 607 2.15 -4.72 10.16
N GLN A 608 3.08 -4.06 9.46
CA GLN A 608 3.04 -3.95 7.99
C GLN A 608 3.20 -5.30 7.30
N ILE A 609 4.09 -6.17 7.78
CA ILE A 609 4.29 -7.51 7.20
C ILE A 609 3.08 -8.40 7.45
N ILE A 610 2.50 -8.38 8.65
CA ILE A 610 1.27 -9.15 8.92
C ILE A 610 0.16 -8.69 7.97
N ARG A 611 0.02 -7.37 7.71
CA ARG A 611 -0.92 -6.83 6.72
C ARG A 611 -0.63 -7.33 5.30
N VAL A 612 0.64 -7.40 4.88
CA VAL A 612 1.04 -7.94 3.56
C VAL A 612 0.73 -9.44 3.46
N ILE A 613 0.98 -10.21 4.52
CA ILE A 613 0.67 -11.65 4.60
C ILE A 613 -0.85 -11.87 4.52
N LEU A 614 -1.66 -11.09 5.24
CA LEU A 614 -3.13 -11.17 5.19
C LEU A 614 -3.68 -10.84 3.78
N GLU A 615 -3.09 -9.85 3.08
CA GLU A 615 -3.46 -9.55 1.69
C GLU A 615 -3.08 -10.69 0.73
N TYR A 616 -1.90 -11.32 0.92
CA TYR A 616 -1.46 -12.49 0.14
C TYR A 616 -2.34 -13.73 0.40
N LEU A 617 -2.64 -14.04 1.66
CA LEU A 617 -3.49 -15.16 2.05
C LEU A 617 -4.91 -15.01 1.51
N ASP A 618 -5.49 -13.80 1.54
CA ASP A 618 -6.78 -13.51 0.92
C ASP A 618 -6.78 -13.79 -0.59
N GLN A 619 -5.72 -13.42 -1.31
CA GLN A 619 -5.61 -13.72 -2.74
C GLN A 619 -5.56 -15.24 -3.01
N ARG A 620 -4.89 -16.01 -2.14
CA ARG A 620 -4.88 -17.49 -2.22
C ARG A 620 -6.23 -18.10 -1.87
N LEU A 621 -6.92 -17.57 -0.85
CA LEU A 621 -8.21 -18.07 -0.37
C LEU A 621 -9.40 -17.66 -1.24
N LYS A 622 -9.21 -16.82 -2.28
CA LYS A 622 -10.25 -16.54 -3.29
C LYS A 622 -10.73 -17.79 -4.03
N ALA A 623 -9.84 -18.77 -4.23
CA ALA A 623 -10.18 -20.07 -4.83
C ALA A 623 -10.90 -21.03 -3.87
N ALA A 624 -10.95 -20.73 -2.56
CA ALA A 624 -11.66 -21.54 -1.59
C ALA A 624 -13.07 -20.95 -1.32
N GLU A 625 -14.10 -21.80 -1.24
CA GLU A 625 -15.49 -21.35 -1.07
C GLU A 625 -15.91 -21.07 0.39
N ASN A 626 -15.03 -21.35 1.36
CA ASN A 626 -15.35 -21.26 2.80
C ASN A 626 -15.72 -19.84 3.26
N LYS A 627 -17.03 -19.61 3.44
CA LYS A 627 -17.64 -18.33 3.86
C LYS A 627 -17.07 -17.82 5.20
N PHE A 628 -16.84 -18.71 6.17
CA PHE A 628 -16.24 -18.34 7.47
C PHE A 628 -14.82 -17.79 7.32
N ALA A 629 -13.97 -18.43 6.52
CA ALA A 629 -12.60 -17.97 6.28
C ALA A 629 -12.57 -16.60 5.60
N LYS A 630 -13.48 -16.33 4.65
CA LYS A 630 -13.64 -15.01 4.00
C LYS A 630 -14.08 -13.93 5.01
N CYS A 631 -14.99 -14.26 5.93
CA CYS A 631 -15.40 -13.36 7.01
C CYS A 631 -14.24 -13.02 7.97
N LEU A 632 -13.54 -14.05 8.48
CA LEU A 632 -12.41 -13.89 9.39
C LEU A 632 -11.27 -13.08 8.75
N MET A 633 -10.93 -13.37 7.48
CA MET A 633 -9.90 -12.63 6.75
C MET A 633 -10.28 -11.15 6.57
N THR A 634 -11.54 -10.85 6.27
CA THR A 634 -12.05 -9.47 6.18
C THR A 634 -11.94 -8.73 7.52
N CYS A 635 -12.30 -9.40 8.62
CA CYS A 635 -12.19 -8.86 9.97
C CYS A 635 -10.73 -8.57 10.35
N LEU A 636 -9.81 -9.54 10.14
CA LEU A 636 -8.39 -9.38 10.43
C LEU A 636 -7.76 -8.25 9.61
N LYS A 637 -8.06 -8.14 8.31
CA LYS A 637 -7.59 -7.03 7.47
C LYS A 637 -8.02 -5.67 8.03
N CYS A 638 -9.27 -5.54 8.48
CA CYS A 638 -9.77 -4.32 9.10
C CYS A 638 -9.02 -4.02 10.41
N CYS A 639 -8.89 -5.00 11.30
CA CYS A 639 -8.20 -4.86 12.59
C CYS A 639 -6.73 -4.44 12.41
N PHE A 640 -5.98 -5.11 11.52
CA PHE A 640 -4.57 -4.76 11.27
C PHE A 640 -4.40 -3.43 10.54
N TRP A 641 -5.35 -3.00 9.70
CA TRP A 641 -5.36 -1.66 9.12
C TRP A 641 -5.57 -0.57 10.19
N CYS A 642 -6.53 -0.78 11.11
CA CYS A 642 -6.74 0.10 12.27
C CYS A 642 -5.51 0.13 13.18
N LEU A 643 -4.90 -1.03 13.45
CA LEU A 643 -3.67 -1.13 14.25
C LEU A 643 -2.51 -0.37 13.61
N GLU A 644 -2.28 -0.52 12.30
CA GLU A 644 -1.22 0.23 11.59
C GLU A 644 -1.43 1.74 11.71
N LYS A 645 -2.68 2.22 11.60
CA LYS A 645 -3.00 3.64 11.77
C LYS A 645 -2.78 4.10 13.21
N PHE A 646 -3.19 3.32 14.21
CA PHE A 646 -2.96 3.62 15.62
C PHE A 646 -1.48 3.65 16.00
N ILE A 647 -0.68 2.65 15.56
CA ILE A 647 0.77 2.62 15.80
C ILE A 647 1.47 3.78 15.10
N LYS A 648 1.07 4.16 13.86
CA LYS A 648 1.61 5.36 13.19
C LYS A 648 1.33 6.64 13.99
N PHE A 649 0.13 6.79 14.54
CA PHE A 649 -0.22 7.91 15.41
C PHE A 649 0.60 7.91 16.71
N LEU A 650 0.69 6.76 17.39
CA LEU A 650 1.46 6.63 18.64
C LEU A 650 2.95 6.93 18.42
N ASN A 651 3.56 6.32 17.39
CA ASN A 651 4.95 6.52 17.03
C ASN A 651 5.24 8.01 16.76
N ARG A 652 4.44 8.68 15.91
CA ARG A 652 4.63 10.09 15.54
C ARG A 652 4.67 11.00 16.77
N ASN A 653 3.77 10.79 17.73
CA ASN A 653 3.73 11.59 18.96
C ASN A 653 4.82 11.17 19.98
N ALA A 654 5.16 9.89 20.07
CA ALA A 654 6.28 9.41 20.86
C ALA A 654 7.62 10.01 20.40
N TYR A 655 7.84 10.11 19.09
CA TYR A 655 9.02 10.72 18.49
C TYR A 655 9.17 12.21 18.83
N ILE A 656 8.06 12.96 18.95
CA ILE A 656 8.09 14.36 19.42
C ILE A 656 8.53 14.40 20.89
N MET A 657 8.00 13.52 21.76
CA MET A 657 8.42 13.46 23.16
C MET A 657 9.89 13.00 23.34
N ILE A 658 10.38 12.06 22.51
CA ILE A 658 11.81 11.70 22.47
C ILE A 658 12.65 12.93 22.08
N ALA A 659 12.21 13.70 21.08
CA ALA A 659 12.93 14.89 20.65
C ALA A 659 13.03 15.97 21.74
N ILE A 660 11.97 16.15 22.55
CA ILE A 660 11.96 17.09 23.69
C ILE A 660 12.78 16.55 24.86
N TYR A 661 12.43 15.39 25.41
CA TYR A 661 12.94 14.91 26.70
C TYR A 661 14.15 13.98 26.60
N GLY A 662 14.34 13.30 25.47
CA GLY A 662 15.38 12.29 25.32
C GLY A 662 15.17 11.03 26.16
N THR A 663 13.93 10.70 26.52
CA THR A 663 13.59 9.43 27.19
C THR A 663 13.43 8.28 26.21
N ASN A 664 13.37 7.05 26.71
CA ASN A 664 13.12 5.84 25.90
C ASN A 664 11.73 5.85 25.24
N PHE A 665 11.56 4.99 24.22
CA PHE A 665 10.36 4.95 23.41
C PHE A 665 9.08 4.71 24.22
N CYS A 666 9.06 3.71 25.11
CA CYS A 666 7.87 3.34 25.88
C CYS A 666 7.43 4.48 26.82
N THR A 667 8.37 5.15 27.48
CA THR A 667 8.12 6.30 28.36
C THR A 667 7.56 7.48 27.55
N SER A 668 8.21 7.81 26.43
CA SER A 668 7.76 8.87 25.54
C SER A 668 6.38 8.61 24.92
N ALA A 669 6.11 7.37 24.50
CA ALA A 669 4.82 6.96 23.95
C ALA A 669 3.70 7.05 25.00
N ARG A 670 3.95 6.59 26.24
CA ARG A 670 3.01 6.73 27.35
C ARG A 670 2.69 8.19 27.66
N ASN A 671 3.72 9.02 27.81
CA ASN A 671 3.57 10.43 28.14
C ASN A 671 2.84 11.20 27.03
N ALA A 672 3.19 10.96 25.76
CA ALA A 672 2.48 11.50 24.60
C ALA A 672 1.00 11.11 24.60
N PHE A 673 0.71 9.81 24.74
CA PHE A 673 -0.66 9.28 24.71
C PHE A 673 -1.53 9.88 25.83
N PHE A 674 -0.99 10.00 27.05
CA PHE A 674 -1.69 10.59 28.19
C PHE A 674 -1.91 12.11 28.05
N LEU A 675 -0.93 12.86 27.52
CA LEU A 675 -1.10 14.29 27.20
C LEU A 675 -2.21 14.53 26.16
N LEU A 676 -2.27 13.68 25.14
CA LEU A 676 -3.26 13.76 24.07
C LEU A 676 -4.65 13.29 24.52
N MET A 677 -4.76 12.23 25.33
CA MET A 677 -6.04 11.72 25.82
C MET A 677 -6.75 12.73 26.75
N ARG A 678 -6.02 13.42 27.61
CA ARG A 678 -6.58 14.50 28.46
C ARG A 678 -7.11 15.68 27.65
N ASN A 679 -6.58 15.88 26.43
CA ASN A 679 -6.97 16.95 25.51
C ASN A 679 -7.72 16.45 24.24
N ILE A 680 -8.26 15.23 24.25
CA ILE A 680 -8.65 14.49 23.02
C ILE A 680 -9.56 15.27 22.05
N ILE A 681 -10.53 16.04 22.55
CA ILE A 681 -11.44 16.84 21.71
C ILE A 681 -10.68 17.96 20.97
N ARG A 682 -9.67 18.56 21.59
CA ARG A 682 -8.82 19.58 20.96
C ARG A 682 -7.91 18.93 19.92
N VAL A 683 -7.30 17.80 20.27
CA VAL A 683 -6.41 17.02 19.40
C VAL A 683 -7.14 16.55 18.13
N ALA A 684 -8.18 15.74 18.29
CA ALA A 684 -8.85 15.08 17.17
C ALA A 684 -9.49 16.06 16.19
N VAL A 685 -10.03 17.19 16.67
CA VAL A 685 -10.63 18.19 15.79
C VAL A 685 -9.58 19.07 15.11
N LEU A 686 -8.46 19.37 15.77
CA LEU A 686 -7.38 20.13 15.16
C LEU A 686 -6.69 19.33 14.04
N ASP A 687 -6.27 18.09 14.36
CA ASP A 687 -5.61 17.14 13.45
C ASP A 687 -6.35 17.03 12.11
N LYS A 688 -7.66 16.80 12.17
CA LYS A 688 -8.54 16.69 10.99
C LYS A 688 -8.66 17.99 10.19
N VAL A 689 -8.69 19.15 10.86
CA VAL A 689 -8.73 20.45 10.17
C VAL A 689 -7.39 20.72 9.48
N THR A 690 -6.26 20.45 10.14
CA THR A 690 -4.93 20.68 9.55
C THR A 690 -4.65 19.74 8.39
N ASP A 691 -5.03 18.46 8.49
CA ASP A 691 -4.93 17.50 7.39
C ASP A 691 -5.80 17.93 6.19
N PHE A 692 -7.03 18.39 6.42
CA PHE A 692 -7.92 18.91 5.37
C PHE A 692 -7.31 20.13 4.67
N LEU A 693 -6.79 21.11 5.42
CA LEU A 693 -6.16 22.30 4.84
C LEU A 693 -4.89 21.96 4.04
N PHE A 694 -4.08 21.00 4.51
CA PHE A 694 -2.91 20.54 3.76
C PHE A 694 -3.29 19.67 2.56
N LEU A 695 -4.39 18.93 2.60
CA LEU A 695 -4.95 18.25 1.41
C LEU A 695 -5.37 19.28 0.36
N LEU A 696 -6.04 20.36 0.77
CA LEU A 696 -6.49 21.44 -0.11
C LEU A 696 -5.32 22.09 -0.85
N GLY A 697 -4.25 22.44 -0.13
CA GLY A 697 -3.03 23.00 -0.72
C GLY A 697 -2.32 22.04 -1.68
N LYS A 698 -2.26 20.74 -1.36
CA LYS A 698 -1.73 19.70 -2.29
C LYS A 698 -2.56 19.64 -3.57
N LEU A 699 -3.88 19.61 -3.47
CA LEU A 699 -4.77 19.55 -4.63
C LEU A 699 -4.67 20.79 -5.51
N LEU A 700 -4.51 21.99 -4.94
CA LEU A 700 -4.32 23.23 -5.68
C LEU A 700 -3.01 23.22 -6.48
N ILE A 701 -1.89 22.82 -5.87
CA ILE A 701 -0.59 22.69 -6.56
C ILE A 701 -0.67 21.63 -7.67
N VAL A 702 -1.17 20.44 -7.36
CA VAL A 702 -1.24 19.33 -8.34
C VAL A 702 -2.20 19.64 -9.49
N GLY A 703 -3.33 20.29 -9.19
CA GLY A 703 -4.31 20.73 -10.18
C GLY A 703 -3.73 21.79 -11.12
N SER A 704 -3.05 22.81 -10.58
CA SER A 704 -2.43 23.86 -11.40
C SER A 704 -1.29 23.33 -12.28
N VAL A 705 -0.39 22.48 -11.76
CA VAL A 705 0.62 21.81 -12.62
C VAL A 705 -0.04 20.89 -13.64
N GLY A 706 -1.06 20.12 -13.24
CA GLY A 706 -1.77 19.19 -14.12
C GLY A 706 -2.49 19.87 -15.28
N ILE A 707 -3.10 21.03 -15.05
CA ILE A 707 -3.73 21.87 -16.08
C ILE A 707 -2.68 22.41 -17.05
N LEU A 708 -1.55 22.93 -16.55
CA LEU A 708 -0.44 23.40 -17.39
C LEU A 708 0.14 22.27 -18.25
N ALA A 709 0.36 21.08 -17.65
CA ALA A 709 0.82 19.90 -18.36
C ALA A 709 -0.18 19.43 -19.43
N PHE A 710 -1.48 19.46 -19.15
CA PHE A 710 -2.52 19.12 -20.12
C PHE A 710 -2.50 20.06 -21.32
N PHE A 711 -2.48 21.39 -21.12
CA PHE A 711 -2.44 22.35 -22.22
C PHE A 711 -1.16 22.24 -23.05
N PHE A 712 -0.02 21.92 -22.42
CA PHE A 712 1.25 21.67 -23.09
C PHE A 712 1.23 20.40 -23.96
N PHE A 713 0.93 19.23 -23.38
CA PHE A 713 0.95 17.93 -24.08
C PHE A 713 -0.22 17.70 -25.04
N THR A 714 -1.17 18.64 -25.15
CA THR A 714 -2.27 18.60 -26.14
C THR A 714 -2.12 19.67 -27.23
N HIS A 715 -0.96 20.32 -27.34
CA HIS A 715 -0.64 21.32 -28.36
C HIS A 715 -1.60 22.53 -28.39
N ARG A 716 -2.31 22.78 -27.29
CA ARG A 716 -3.31 23.87 -27.17
C ARG A 716 -2.67 25.24 -26.95
N ILE A 717 -1.39 25.30 -26.55
CA ILE A 717 -0.65 26.54 -26.33
C ILE A 717 0.08 26.95 -27.61
N ARG A 718 -0.45 27.96 -28.33
CA ARG A 718 0.09 28.47 -29.60
C ARG A 718 1.56 28.90 -29.55
N ILE A 719 2.08 29.28 -28.38
CA ILE A 719 3.45 29.76 -28.18
C ILE A 719 4.48 28.61 -28.24
N VAL A 720 4.04 27.36 -28.06
CA VAL A 720 4.92 26.21 -27.75
C VAL A 720 4.66 25.01 -28.68
N GLN A 721 3.79 25.20 -29.68
CA GLN A 721 3.21 24.16 -30.52
C GLN A 721 4.25 23.32 -31.28
N ASP A 722 5.34 23.94 -31.76
CA ASP A 722 6.39 23.24 -32.53
C ASP A 722 7.42 22.50 -31.66
N THR A 723 7.35 22.64 -30.33
CA THR A 723 8.33 22.05 -29.39
C THR A 723 7.79 20.86 -28.58
N ALA A 724 6.46 20.67 -28.58
CA ALA A 724 5.82 19.57 -27.88
C ALA A 724 5.88 18.28 -28.74
N PRO A 725 6.44 17.17 -28.23
CA PRO A 725 6.66 15.97 -29.04
C PRO A 725 5.34 15.27 -29.44
N PRO A 726 5.29 14.61 -30.60
CA PRO A 726 4.23 13.66 -30.89
C PRO A 726 4.31 12.47 -29.94
N LEU A 727 3.17 12.05 -29.37
CA LEU A 727 3.08 10.98 -28.37
C LEU A 727 1.93 10.04 -28.73
N ASN A 728 2.12 8.74 -28.52
CA ASN A 728 1.06 7.74 -28.67
C ASN A 728 -0.05 7.98 -27.62
N TYR A 729 0.35 8.27 -26.38
CA TYR A 729 -0.54 8.44 -25.24
C TYR A 729 -0.16 9.68 -24.41
N TYR A 730 -0.56 10.87 -24.88
CA TYR A 730 -0.32 12.16 -24.19
C TYR A 730 -0.73 12.18 -22.70
N TRP A 731 -1.70 11.35 -22.29
CA TRP A 731 -2.15 11.24 -20.90
C TRP A 731 -1.09 10.64 -19.96
N VAL A 732 -0.09 9.91 -20.48
CA VAL A 732 0.91 9.19 -19.69
C VAL A 732 1.96 10.15 -19.09
N PRO A 733 2.59 11.06 -19.85
CA PRO A 733 3.41 12.13 -19.27
C PRO A 733 2.62 13.03 -18.31
N ILE A 734 1.38 13.42 -18.66
CA ILE A 734 0.51 14.23 -17.80
C ILE A 734 0.28 13.52 -16.45
N LEU A 735 -0.12 12.25 -16.46
CA LEU A 735 -0.32 11.46 -15.23
C LEU A 735 0.97 11.37 -14.40
N THR A 736 2.13 11.26 -15.05
CA THR A 736 3.43 11.21 -14.37
C THR A 736 3.76 12.54 -13.70
N VAL A 737 3.52 13.66 -14.36
CA VAL A 737 3.70 15.00 -13.79
C VAL A 737 2.70 15.24 -12.64
N ILE A 738 1.44 14.80 -12.76
CA ILE A 738 0.43 14.87 -11.68
C ILE A 738 0.85 14.02 -10.47
N VAL A 739 1.30 12.78 -10.67
CA VAL A 739 1.74 11.91 -9.57
C VAL A 739 3.03 12.44 -8.93
N GLY A 740 4.00 12.86 -9.72
CA GLY A 740 5.26 13.41 -9.22
C GLY A 740 5.07 14.74 -8.48
N SER A 741 4.26 15.66 -9.00
CA SER A 741 3.90 16.90 -8.29
C SER A 741 3.16 16.64 -6.98
N TYR A 742 2.29 15.61 -6.92
CA TYR A 742 1.67 15.19 -5.66
C TYR A 742 2.71 14.68 -4.64
N LEU A 743 3.69 13.89 -5.07
CA LEU A 743 4.77 13.40 -4.19
C LEU A 743 5.65 14.55 -3.67
N ILE A 744 5.99 15.50 -4.54
CA ILE A 744 6.76 16.70 -4.19
C ILE A 744 5.99 17.54 -3.16
N ALA A 745 4.73 17.89 -3.46
CA ALA A 745 3.88 18.63 -2.54
C ALA A 745 3.70 17.89 -1.22
N HIS A 746 3.45 16.58 -1.24
CA HIS A 746 3.36 15.75 -0.04
C HIS A 746 4.63 15.83 0.82
N GLY A 747 5.82 15.76 0.21
CA GLY A 747 7.10 15.92 0.90
C GLY A 747 7.19 17.26 1.64
N PHE A 748 6.92 18.36 0.93
CA PHE A 748 6.92 19.71 1.52
C PHE A 748 5.89 19.90 2.64
N PHE A 749 4.63 19.49 2.43
CA PHE A 749 3.59 19.57 3.46
C PHE A 749 3.85 18.64 4.65
N SER A 750 4.61 17.55 4.50
CA SER A 750 4.94 16.67 5.63
C SER A 750 5.82 17.36 6.66
N VAL A 751 6.71 18.28 6.24
CA VAL A 751 7.51 19.13 7.14
C VAL A 751 6.61 20.08 7.93
N TYR A 752 5.65 20.73 7.25
CA TYR A 752 4.65 21.59 7.90
C TYR A 752 3.75 20.82 8.87
N GLY A 753 3.34 19.59 8.52
CA GLY A 753 2.60 18.71 9.42
C GLY A 753 3.38 18.38 10.69
N MET A 754 4.64 17.94 10.55
CA MET A 754 5.50 17.69 11.72
C MET A 754 5.75 18.95 12.54
N CYS A 755 5.85 20.13 11.91
CA CYS A 755 5.94 21.40 12.63
C CYS A 755 4.67 21.68 13.44
N VAL A 756 3.49 21.62 12.83
CA VAL A 756 2.21 21.89 13.49
C VAL A 756 2.00 20.95 14.68
N ASP A 757 2.25 19.65 14.53
CA ASP A 757 2.10 18.68 15.63
C ASP A 757 3.07 18.98 16.77
N THR A 758 4.33 19.31 16.44
CA THR A 758 5.36 19.60 17.45
C THR A 758 5.00 20.84 18.24
N LEU A 759 4.61 21.93 17.57
CA LEU A 759 4.17 23.15 18.24
C LEU A 759 2.87 22.92 19.02
N PHE A 760 1.95 22.10 18.52
CA PHE A 760 0.70 21.77 19.21
C PHE A 760 0.94 20.93 20.47
N LEU A 761 1.82 19.91 20.42
CA LEU A 761 2.16 19.11 21.59
C LEU A 761 2.89 19.95 22.64
N CYS A 762 3.86 20.79 22.23
CA CYS A 762 4.50 21.76 23.12
C CYS A 762 3.49 22.76 23.73
N PHE A 763 2.48 23.17 22.96
CA PHE A 763 1.39 24.03 23.44
C PHE A 763 0.46 23.35 24.45
N LEU A 764 0.11 22.08 24.26
CA LEU A 764 -0.64 21.31 25.26
C LEU A 764 0.15 21.19 26.56
N GLU A 765 1.47 21.03 26.47
CA GLU A 765 2.35 20.95 27.62
C GLU A 765 2.57 22.31 28.32
N ASP A 766 2.71 23.40 27.55
CA ASP A 766 2.76 24.79 28.04
C ASP A 766 1.48 25.16 28.83
N LEU A 767 0.31 24.65 28.40
CA LEU A 767 -0.94 24.81 29.13
C LEU A 767 -1.02 24.05 30.48
N GLU A 768 -0.21 23.00 30.66
CA GLU A 768 -0.18 22.21 31.90
C GLU A 768 0.89 22.69 32.89
N ARG A 769 2.05 23.09 32.37
CA ARG A 769 3.18 23.57 33.18
C ARG A 769 3.00 25.02 33.64
N ASN A 770 2.49 25.89 32.78
CA ASN A 770 2.49 27.33 32.99
C ASN A 770 1.08 27.85 33.28
N ASP A 771 0.98 28.84 34.18
CA ASP A 771 -0.28 29.48 34.58
C ASP A 771 -0.40 30.93 34.07
N GLY A 772 0.68 31.49 33.51
CA GLY A 772 0.77 32.86 33.08
C GLY A 772 1.24 33.84 34.16
N SER A 773 1.72 33.37 35.32
CA SER A 773 2.42 34.21 36.30
C SER A 773 3.75 34.74 35.75
N ALA A 774 4.38 35.68 36.46
CA ALA A 774 5.71 36.20 36.10
C ALA A 774 6.80 35.12 36.20
N GLU A 775 6.64 34.17 37.13
CA GLU A 775 7.52 33.00 37.29
C GLU A 775 7.26 31.91 36.24
N ARG A 776 5.99 31.76 35.80
CA ARG A 776 5.55 30.70 34.87
C ARG A 776 4.81 31.27 33.66
N PRO A 777 5.48 32.09 32.82
CA PRO A 777 4.86 32.71 31.65
C PRO A 777 4.55 31.67 30.57
N TYR A 778 3.42 31.81 29.87
CA TYR A 778 3.14 30.98 28.69
C TYR A 778 4.10 31.34 27.55
N PHE A 779 4.73 30.33 26.96
CA PHE A 779 5.66 30.44 25.83
C PHE A 779 4.92 30.64 24.49
N MET A 780 3.65 30.22 24.41
CA MET A 780 2.82 30.39 23.22
C MET A 780 2.69 31.86 22.76
N SER A 781 2.40 32.07 21.48
CA SER A 781 2.33 33.40 20.88
C SER A 781 1.17 34.26 21.42
N SER A 782 1.29 35.58 21.29
CA SER A 782 0.25 36.54 21.71
C SER A 782 -1.07 36.35 20.97
N THR A 783 -1.05 35.86 19.72
CA THR A 783 -2.26 35.52 18.96
C THR A 783 -2.97 34.31 19.56
N LEU A 784 -2.23 33.25 19.91
CA LEU A 784 -2.81 32.04 20.50
C LEU A 784 -3.32 32.32 21.93
N LYS A 785 -2.57 33.09 22.73
CA LYS A 785 -3.00 33.62 24.04
C LYS A 785 -4.36 34.32 23.96
N LYS A 786 -4.51 35.30 23.06
CA LYS A 786 -5.80 35.99 22.83
C LYS A 786 -6.93 35.04 22.44
N LEU A 787 -6.66 34.06 21.58
CA LEU A 787 -7.67 33.10 21.09
C LEU A 787 -8.15 32.10 22.16
N LEU A 788 -7.31 31.77 23.14
CA LEU A 788 -7.67 30.94 24.31
C LEU A 788 -8.17 31.76 25.52
N ASN A 789 -8.24 33.09 25.42
CA ASN A 789 -8.48 34.00 26.55
C ASN A 789 -7.50 33.78 27.73
N LYS A 790 -6.21 33.63 27.39
CA LYS A 790 -5.08 33.47 28.33
C LYS A 790 -4.11 34.63 28.17
N THR A 791 -3.57 35.13 29.28
CA THR A 791 -2.60 36.22 29.30
C THR A 791 -1.45 35.90 30.26
N ASN A 792 -0.26 36.40 29.94
CA ASN A 792 0.81 36.47 30.94
C ASN A 792 0.52 37.72 31.79
N LYS A 793 0.43 37.56 33.10
CA LYS A 793 0.39 38.67 34.06
C LYS A 793 1.73 39.41 33.95
N LYS A 794 1.69 40.74 33.87
CA LYS A 794 2.91 41.53 34.05
C LYS A 794 3.45 41.24 35.46
N ALA A 795 4.77 41.21 35.62
CA ALA A 795 5.36 41.33 36.95
C ALA A 795 4.86 42.65 37.57
N ALA A 796 4.54 42.62 38.87
CA ALA A 796 4.34 43.86 39.59
C ALA A 796 5.70 44.57 39.63
N GLU A 797 5.76 45.78 39.08
CA GLU A 797 6.89 46.68 39.26
C GLU A 797 6.89 47.08 40.75
N SER A 798 7.92 46.64 41.48
CA SER A 798 8.13 46.87 42.91
C SER A 798 9.21 47.94 43.13
#